data_AF-A0A2V2SFC8-F1
#
_entry.id   AF-A0A2V2SFC8-F1
#
_cell.length_a   1.000
_cell.length_b   1.000
_cell.length_c   1.000
_cell.angle_alpha   90.00
_cell.angle_beta   90.00
_cell.angle_gamma   90.00
#
_symmetry.space_group_name_H-M   'P 1'
#
loop_
_entity.id
_entity.type
_entity.pdbx_description
1 polymer ?
#
loop_
_entity_poly.entity_id
_entity_poly.type
_entity_poly.pdbx_seq_one_letter_code
_entity_poly.pdbx_strand_id
1 'polypeptide(L)'
;MKSFLSNFKTIIAILMIVGVPLCFQLCATAAPPTQVETADKLFKTPFNSEAQFIVETITTDLAEQVYFGKNHRLASPGEFSLRTTEKMQPFAEGLYFHLSLSLGTNGPAVESDLAINGPIWAPDVFWEVAKALAKRIGLEARETQKSSQLDLLATLTDGAAGTLEKQNSALSAALEEDFCNAGLHEKAALLIGAFALRDHAGCFSDVRLPLCRMTAHLCMAKVLSDGKTQGNDGRIAKAMLTSLMNNERAALEELNGLDQKEPNVASWSKVLRAFNTGDYRPLEKLPGASRLERQAWFQAYVRSVDTDVAWGRLSPADKRVLDYVRIVEEANFSVETGNEIQELSLPLEINEIASVYNLSQNKKLTSGELTKALNQEPERCFAASGGTAAKVRVIGWGQWAGFFQRHLCQAMVEGHRFLLHKLGVPEDARAFDSKCESTFGALRLYPFVRRYNCEEAVGYRKALSGGGRVTEESPHLVPVSCWNDLLSPEEFAPSERISPLELTVWLRHGVPYGTAFEGGLPLRQNHTGKPGGGLATLEALHQLAPYDRTISHSIFVEKYHEKPTFEQIQELYGPVLPYASYAMIRAAETVKDQPVRFKKIMTEAAQLDGFCYSVLGDYCAARNESDEAAEYYRKEEQNCPDTVGNSYHACWRVKYYLSKGNTNEAQRIADDAGEVYSAVGLEAKAYFLEAIGSYTNAFEWYSKIEERYDNPAPLLNFCNLYKTRTGDNRFDNEIRKRTESIFPGGRQKVTLDQFTAVPTEGIVFEAQSELMRQVGLGTNDVVVALNGIRIHNTPQYNLERALSSTPEMVLIVWQKGHYREIKATPPNHMFGVGMRNYHAE
;
A
#
# COMPACT_ATOMS: atom_id res chain seq x y z
N MET A 1 24.86 -47.87 -37.56
CA MET A 1 24.35 -47.34 -36.28
C MET A 1 22.82 -47.29 -36.27
N LYS A 2 22.18 -48.44 -36.54
CA LYS A 2 20.73 -48.70 -36.51
C LYS A 2 20.43 -49.80 -35.47
N SER A 3 21.14 -49.76 -34.33
CA SER A 3 21.10 -50.79 -33.29
C SER A 3 21.10 -50.20 -31.86
N PHE A 4 20.66 -48.95 -31.68
CA PHE A 4 20.57 -48.32 -30.35
C PHE A 4 19.20 -47.68 -30.05
N LEU A 5 18.22 -47.86 -30.93
CA LEU A 5 16.87 -47.27 -30.83
C LEU A 5 15.74 -48.29 -30.61
N SER A 6 16.06 -49.56 -30.33
CA SER A 6 15.05 -50.63 -30.21
C SER A 6 14.77 -51.10 -28.77
N ASN A 7 15.52 -50.66 -27.75
CA ASN A 7 15.39 -51.20 -26.39
C ASN A 7 14.75 -50.24 -25.36
N PHE A 8 14.20 -49.10 -25.78
CA PHE A 8 13.52 -48.17 -24.86
C PHE A 8 11.98 -48.16 -24.97
N LYS A 9 11.41 -48.83 -25.98
CA LYS A 9 9.95 -48.90 -26.17
C LYS A 9 9.28 -50.13 -25.52
N THR A 10 10.04 -51.10 -25.02
CA THR A 10 9.49 -52.35 -24.47
C THR A 10 9.30 -52.33 -22.95
N ILE A 11 9.86 -51.35 -22.23
CA ILE A 11 9.70 -51.22 -20.77
C ILE A 11 8.49 -50.36 -20.37
N ILE A 12 8.02 -49.48 -21.25
CA ILE A 12 6.87 -48.59 -20.97
C ILE A 12 5.52 -49.27 -21.28
N ALA A 13 5.50 -50.34 -22.08
CA ALA A 13 4.26 -51.06 -22.42
C ALA A 13 3.84 -52.14 -21.39
N ILE A 14 4.71 -52.51 -20.44
CA ILE A 14 4.42 -53.59 -19.46
C ILE A 14 3.88 -53.04 -18.12
N LEU A 15 4.01 -51.74 -17.84
CA LEU A 15 3.48 -51.13 -16.61
C LEU A 15 2.07 -50.53 -16.76
N MET A 16 1.44 -50.60 -17.94
CA MET A 16 0.12 -49.99 -18.22
C MET A 16 -1.01 -50.98 -18.54
N ILE A 17 -0.79 -52.31 -18.49
CA ILE A 17 -1.83 -53.29 -18.88
C ILE A 17 -1.86 -54.50 -17.91
N VAL A 18 -2.03 -54.27 -16.60
CA VAL A 18 -2.64 -55.17 -15.58
C VAL A 18 -2.79 -54.30 -14.33
N GLY A 19 -3.91 -54.02 -13.68
CA GLY A 19 -5.31 -54.38 -13.80
C GLY A 19 -6.01 -53.73 -12.58
N VAL A 20 -7.04 -52.93 -12.83
CA VAL A 20 -8.15 -52.65 -11.89
C VAL A 20 -9.33 -53.42 -12.49
N PRO A 21 -10.28 -54.10 -11.78
CA PRO A 21 -10.63 -54.12 -10.35
C PRO A 21 -10.94 -55.53 -9.75
N LEU A 22 -10.99 -55.66 -8.41
CA LEU A 22 -11.75 -56.61 -7.55
C LEU A 22 -11.06 -56.53 -6.15
N CYS A 23 -11.67 -56.27 -5.00
CA CYS A 23 -13.02 -56.49 -4.51
C CYS A 23 -13.38 -55.37 -3.49
N PHE A 24 -14.62 -54.91 -3.60
CA PHE A 24 -15.40 -54.42 -2.46
C PHE A 24 -15.63 -55.57 -1.46
N GLN A 25 -15.80 -55.22 -0.18
CA GLN A 25 -16.34 -56.02 0.94
C GLN A 25 -15.40 -57.01 1.65
N LEU A 26 -14.69 -56.49 2.65
CA LEU A 26 -14.70 -57.09 3.99
C LEU A 26 -15.06 -55.98 5.00
N CYS A 27 -16.13 -56.24 5.75
CA CYS A 27 -16.76 -55.32 6.68
C CYS A 27 -15.92 -55.03 7.93
N ALA A 28 -16.07 -53.79 8.41
CA ALA A 28 -16.25 -53.40 9.81
C ALA A 28 -15.23 -53.89 10.85
N THR A 29 -14.30 -52.99 11.20
CA THR A 29 -14.34 -52.32 12.52
C THR A 29 -13.84 -50.89 12.33
N ALA A 30 -14.77 -49.94 12.40
CA ALA A 30 -14.43 -48.53 12.53
C ALA A 30 -13.76 -48.33 13.90
N ALA A 31 -12.43 -48.23 13.91
CA ALA A 31 -11.79 -47.48 14.97
C ALA A 31 -12.29 -46.03 14.83
N PRO A 32 -12.74 -45.38 15.92
CA PRO A 32 -13.12 -43.98 15.85
C PRO A 32 -11.95 -43.20 15.25
N PRO A 33 -12.20 -42.15 14.43
CA PRO A 33 -11.11 -41.31 13.95
C PRO A 33 -10.35 -40.87 15.17
N THR A 34 -9.10 -41.32 15.26
CA THR A 34 -8.18 -40.96 16.33
C THR A 34 -8.22 -39.44 16.36
N GLN A 35 -8.69 -38.91 17.49
CA GLN A 35 -8.58 -37.49 17.77
C GLN A 35 -7.15 -37.11 17.42
N VAL A 36 -6.99 -36.13 16.54
CA VAL A 36 -5.74 -35.38 16.47
C VAL A 36 -5.63 -34.71 17.84
N GLU A 37 -5.03 -35.42 18.79
CA GLU A 37 -4.60 -34.86 20.06
C GLU A 37 -3.64 -33.73 19.72
N THR A 38 -4.10 -32.52 20.03
CA THR A 38 -3.31 -31.30 20.20
C THR A 38 -2.29 -31.03 19.10
N ALA A 39 -2.75 -30.46 17.97
CA ALA A 39 -1.92 -29.44 17.35
C ALA A 39 -1.65 -28.38 18.44
N ASP A 40 -0.38 -28.12 18.77
CA ASP A 40 -0.02 -27.02 19.66
C ASP A 40 -0.81 -25.77 19.23
N LYS A 41 -1.52 -25.14 20.17
CA LYS A 41 -2.28 -23.91 19.87
C LYS A 41 -1.29 -22.83 19.43
N LEU A 42 -1.19 -22.65 18.12
CA LEU A 42 -0.27 -21.71 17.47
C LEU A 42 -0.53 -20.26 17.92
N PHE A 43 -1.79 -19.93 18.19
CA PHE A 43 -2.21 -18.63 18.69
C PHE A 43 -2.71 -18.73 20.12
N LYS A 44 -2.50 -17.67 20.91
CA LYS A 44 -3.03 -17.55 22.29
C LYS A 44 -4.51 -17.11 22.31
N THR A 45 -5.20 -17.24 21.18
CA THR A 45 -6.62 -16.94 20.99
C THR A 45 -7.42 -18.21 20.70
N PRO A 46 -8.76 -18.20 20.82
CA PRO A 46 -9.57 -19.36 20.43
C PRO A 46 -9.63 -19.59 18.90
N PHE A 47 -9.21 -18.60 18.11
CA PHE A 47 -9.30 -18.62 16.65
C PHE A 47 -8.09 -19.33 16.03
N ASN A 48 -8.35 -20.19 15.03
CA ASN A 48 -7.29 -20.87 14.27
C ASN A 48 -7.12 -20.34 12.84
N SER A 49 -7.99 -19.42 12.40
CA SER A 49 -7.91 -18.76 11.10
C SER A 49 -8.69 -17.45 11.11
N GLU A 50 -8.41 -16.59 10.13
CA GLU A 50 -9.14 -15.34 9.93
C GLU A 50 -10.65 -15.59 9.69
N ALA A 51 -11.00 -16.56 8.85
CA ALA A 51 -12.40 -16.88 8.56
C ALA A 51 -13.15 -17.37 9.81
N GLN A 52 -12.49 -18.19 10.65
CA GLN A 52 -13.06 -18.61 11.93
C GLN A 52 -13.25 -17.41 12.87
N PHE A 53 -12.29 -16.50 12.94
CA PHE A 53 -12.41 -15.25 13.70
C PHE A 53 -13.63 -14.42 13.25
N ILE A 54 -13.81 -14.24 11.94
CA ILE A 54 -14.95 -13.48 11.39
C ILE A 54 -16.28 -14.13 11.79
N VAL A 55 -16.41 -15.44 11.54
CA VAL A 55 -17.64 -16.20 11.85
C VAL A 55 -17.95 -16.19 13.34
N GLU A 56 -16.96 -16.47 14.19
CA GLU A 56 -17.15 -16.48 15.64
C GLU A 56 -17.48 -15.10 16.19
N THR A 57 -16.86 -14.04 15.67
CA THR A 57 -17.11 -12.66 16.12
C THR A 57 -18.54 -12.25 15.81
N ILE A 58 -18.99 -12.43 14.56
CA ILE A 58 -20.36 -12.09 14.15
C ILE A 58 -21.38 -12.91 14.93
N THR A 59 -21.15 -14.22 15.05
CA THR A 59 -22.06 -15.13 15.74
C THR A 59 -22.15 -14.83 17.23
N THR A 60 -21.03 -14.47 17.86
CA THR A 60 -21.00 -14.05 19.28
C THR A 60 -21.76 -12.74 19.48
N ASP A 61 -21.51 -11.73 18.65
CA ASP A 61 -22.24 -10.45 18.71
C ASP A 61 -23.75 -10.70 18.55
N LEU A 62 -24.16 -11.54 17.59
CA LEU A 62 -25.57 -11.91 17.40
C LEU A 62 -26.17 -12.58 18.63
N ALA A 63 -25.48 -13.56 19.22
CA ALA A 63 -25.98 -14.25 20.42
C ALA A 63 -26.14 -13.29 21.60
N GLU A 64 -25.19 -12.38 21.82
CA GLU A 64 -25.28 -11.37 22.87
C GLU A 64 -26.40 -10.37 22.61
N GLN A 65 -26.52 -9.85 21.37
CA GLN A 65 -27.57 -8.92 20.98
C GLN A 65 -28.96 -9.52 21.14
N VAL A 66 -29.16 -10.74 20.63
CA VAL A 66 -30.42 -11.48 20.75
C VAL A 66 -30.76 -11.70 22.23
N TYR A 67 -29.81 -12.19 23.03
CA TYR A 67 -30.03 -12.42 24.46
C TYR A 67 -30.37 -11.14 25.23
N PHE A 68 -29.64 -10.05 24.97
CA PHE A 68 -29.90 -8.76 25.59
C PHE A 68 -31.26 -8.20 25.17
N GLY A 69 -31.65 -8.31 23.90
CA GLY A 69 -32.95 -7.84 23.42
C GLY A 69 -34.13 -8.48 24.16
N LYS A 70 -33.98 -9.72 24.63
CA LYS A 70 -35.01 -10.40 25.44
C LYS A 70 -34.89 -10.14 26.94
N ASN A 71 -33.68 -10.14 27.48
CA ASN A 71 -33.44 -10.22 28.92
C ASN A 71 -32.92 -8.91 29.54
N HIS A 72 -32.57 -7.90 28.73
CA HIS A 72 -31.94 -6.63 29.14
C HIS A 72 -30.71 -6.82 30.05
N ARG A 73 -29.98 -7.91 29.83
CA ARG A 73 -28.71 -8.25 30.49
C ARG A 73 -27.89 -9.15 29.57
N LEU A 74 -26.60 -9.25 29.84
CA LEU A 74 -25.75 -10.26 29.20
C LEU A 74 -25.96 -11.64 29.81
N ALA A 75 -25.66 -12.66 29.01
CA ALA A 75 -25.57 -14.03 29.49
C ALA A 75 -24.38 -14.16 30.45
N SER A 76 -24.59 -14.83 31.58
CA SER A 76 -23.52 -15.18 32.50
C SER A 76 -22.55 -16.18 31.83
N PRO A 77 -21.29 -16.33 32.29
CA PRO A 77 -20.33 -17.25 31.66
C PRO A 77 -20.80 -18.72 31.52
N GLY A 78 -21.75 -19.18 32.35
CA GLY A 78 -22.35 -20.51 32.22
C GLY A 78 -23.63 -20.57 31.37
N GLU A 79 -24.15 -19.43 30.94
CA GLU A 79 -25.36 -19.30 30.10
C GLU A 79 -25.02 -19.13 28.61
N PHE A 80 -23.75 -18.98 28.25
CA PHE A 80 -23.32 -18.83 26.87
C PHE A 80 -22.10 -19.70 26.57
N SER A 81 -22.17 -20.45 25.48
CA SER A 81 -20.99 -21.05 24.86
C SER A 81 -21.18 -21.12 23.34
N LEU A 82 -20.08 -20.91 22.62
CA LEU A 82 -20.02 -21.08 21.18
C LEU A 82 -18.88 -22.03 20.88
N ARG A 83 -19.16 -23.06 20.09
CA ARG A 83 -18.14 -23.89 19.45
C ARG A 83 -18.33 -23.81 17.95
N THR A 84 -17.27 -23.44 17.26
CA THR A 84 -17.22 -23.40 15.79
C THR A 84 -16.24 -24.44 15.31
N THR A 85 -16.64 -25.25 14.33
CA THR A 85 -15.78 -26.23 13.67
C THR A 85 -15.86 -26.00 12.17
N GLU A 86 -14.75 -25.64 11.54
CA GLU A 86 -14.68 -25.60 10.08
C GLU A 86 -14.79 -27.04 9.55
N LYS A 87 -15.75 -27.30 8.66
CA LYS A 87 -15.90 -28.60 8.01
C LYS A 87 -14.96 -28.64 6.80
N MET A 88 -14.00 -29.55 6.79
CA MET A 88 -13.18 -29.78 5.60
C MET A 88 -14.04 -30.38 4.48
N GLN A 89 -14.15 -29.66 3.36
CA GLN A 89 -14.76 -30.12 2.11
C GLN A 89 -13.80 -29.83 0.94
N PRO A 90 -13.98 -30.49 -0.22
CA PRO A 90 -13.27 -30.12 -1.44
C PRO A 90 -13.46 -28.63 -1.74
N PHE A 91 -12.38 -27.93 -2.12
CA PHE A 91 -12.36 -26.48 -2.34
C PHE A 91 -13.49 -25.94 -3.24
N ALA A 92 -13.99 -26.77 -4.17
CA ALA A 92 -15.08 -26.42 -5.08
C ALA A 92 -16.47 -26.31 -4.41
N GLU A 93 -16.65 -26.79 -3.18
CA GLU A 93 -17.96 -26.86 -2.53
C GLU A 93 -18.28 -25.63 -1.67
N GLY A 94 -17.29 -24.77 -1.38
CA GLY A 94 -17.43 -23.56 -0.55
C GLY A 94 -16.86 -23.70 0.86
N LEU A 95 -16.97 -22.64 1.66
CA LEU A 95 -16.51 -22.63 3.06
C LEU A 95 -17.69 -22.94 4.00
N TYR A 96 -17.51 -23.93 4.89
CA TYR A 96 -18.58 -24.40 5.78
C TYR A 96 -18.13 -24.47 7.23
N PHE A 97 -19.02 -24.04 8.13
CA PHE A 97 -18.83 -24.13 9.56
C PHE A 97 -19.99 -24.88 10.21
N HIS A 98 -19.67 -25.73 11.17
CA HIS A 98 -20.63 -26.25 12.14
C HIS A 98 -20.58 -25.38 13.39
N LEU A 99 -21.72 -24.85 13.80
CA LEU A 99 -21.88 -24.02 14.98
C LEU A 99 -22.72 -24.77 16.01
N SER A 100 -22.19 -24.92 17.23
CA SER A 100 -22.93 -25.40 18.39
C SER A 100 -22.99 -24.27 19.42
N LEU A 101 -24.20 -23.74 19.65
CA LEU A 101 -24.42 -22.56 20.49
C LEU A 101 -25.32 -22.89 21.68
N SER A 102 -24.79 -22.74 22.89
CA SER A 102 -25.62 -22.73 24.11
C SER A 102 -25.95 -21.30 24.48
N LEU A 103 -27.23 -21.02 24.70
CA LEU A 103 -27.71 -19.69 25.12
C LEU A 103 -28.87 -19.83 26.13
N GLY A 104 -28.65 -19.39 27.37
CA GLY A 104 -29.53 -19.56 28.52
C GLY A 104 -29.25 -20.83 29.35
N THR A 105 -29.95 -20.99 30.48
CA THR A 105 -29.73 -22.08 31.45
C THR A 105 -30.43 -23.40 31.13
N ASN A 106 -31.42 -23.40 30.23
CA ASN A 106 -32.30 -24.56 30.02
C ASN A 106 -32.52 -24.89 28.53
N GLY A 107 -32.06 -26.07 28.10
CA GLY A 107 -32.36 -26.73 26.81
C GLY A 107 -31.12 -26.99 25.94
N PRO A 108 -31.27 -27.75 24.84
CA PRO A 108 -30.15 -28.14 23.98
C PRO A 108 -29.51 -26.92 23.28
N ALA A 109 -28.25 -27.11 22.88
CA ALA A 109 -27.55 -26.15 22.03
C ALA A 109 -28.29 -25.99 20.68
N VAL A 110 -28.24 -24.79 20.11
CA VAL A 110 -28.62 -24.55 18.72
C VAL A 110 -27.50 -25.08 17.85
N GLU A 111 -27.77 -26.16 17.14
CA GLU A 111 -26.86 -26.72 16.15
C GLU A 111 -27.20 -26.15 14.77
N SER A 112 -26.21 -25.56 14.10
CA SER A 112 -26.40 -24.96 12.78
C SER A 112 -25.21 -25.23 11.88
N ASP A 113 -25.49 -25.68 10.66
CA ASP A 113 -24.52 -25.70 9.58
C ASP A 113 -24.59 -24.38 8.81
N LEU A 114 -23.51 -23.61 8.88
CA LEU A 114 -23.35 -22.33 8.21
C LEU A 114 -22.55 -22.52 6.93
N ALA A 115 -23.21 -22.35 5.79
CA ALA A 115 -22.57 -22.29 4.49
C ALA A 115 -22.25 -20.83 4.14
N ILE A 116 -20.99 -20.53 3.83
CA ILE A 116 -20.60 -19.22 3.31
C ILE A 116 -20.86 -19.23 1.79
N ASN A 117 -22.09 -18.92 1.40
CA ASN A 117 -22.59 -18.97 0.02
C ASN A 117 -22.58 -17.60 -0.69
N GLY A 118 -21.88 -16.64 -0.11
CA GLY A 118 -21.71 -15.28 -0.60
C GLY A 118 -20.52 -14.61 0.12
N PRO A 119 -20.39 -13.28 0.07
CA PRO A 119 -19.38 -12.56 0.84
C PRO A 119 -19.47 -12.92 2.33
N ILE A 120 -18.35 -13.25 2.98
CA ILE A 120 -18.34 -13.77 4.35
C ILE A 120 -18.94 -12.82 5.38
N TRP A 121 -18.95 -11.51 5.13
CA TRP A 121 -19.58 -10.51 6.00
C TRP A 121 -21.02 -10.17 5.57
N ALA A 122 -21.59 -10.82 4.56
CA ALA A 122 -22.96 -10.52 4.13
C ALA A 122 -23.98 -10.91 5.22
N PRO A 123 -24.93 -10.04 5.60
CA PRO A 123 -25.94 -10.36 6.62
C PRO A 123 -26.77 -11.60 6.28
N ASP A 124 -27.02 -11.85 5.00
CA ASP A 124 -27.81 -13.00 4.54
C ASP A 124 -27.17 -14.34 4.87
N VAL A 125 -25.84 -14.40 5.04
CA VAL A 125 -25.12 -15.61 5.45
C VAL A 125 -25.50 -16.03 6.88
N PHE A 126 -25.64 -15.07 7.80
CA PHE A 126 -25.91 -15.34 9.22
C PHE A 126 -27.39 -15.29 9.59
N TRP A 127 -28.26 -14.99 8.64
CA TRP A 127 -29.67 -14.73 8.87
C TRP A 127 -30.41 -15.89 9.57
N GLU A 128 -30.22 -17.12 9.07
CA GLU A 128 -30.89 -18.29 9.64
C GLU A 128 -30.35 -18.64 11.05
N VAL A 129 -29.06 -18.40 11.31
CA VAL A 129 -28.47 -18.53 12.65
C VAL A 129 -29.12 -17.52 13.61
N ALA A 130 -29.22 -16.25 13.20
CA ALA A 130 -29.84 -15.20 14.01
C ALA A 130 -31.32 -15.50 14.32
N LYS A 131 -32.09 -15.97 13.33
CA LYS A 131 -33.48 -16.42 13.53
C LYS A 131 -33.58 -17.60 14.49
N ALA A 132 -32.71 -18.60 14.37
CA ALA A 132 -32.70 -19.77 15.25
C ALA A 132 -32.43 -19.35 16.70
N LEU A 133 -31.49 -18.42 16.92
CA LEU A 133 -31.20 -17.85 18.24
C LEU A 133 -32.39 -17.06 18.79
N ALA A 134 -33.01 -16.18 17.99
CA ALA A 134 -34.17 -15.39 18.42
C ALA A 134 -35.35 -16.29 18.83
N LYS A 135 -35.64 -17.31 18.01
CA LYS A 135 -36.65 -18.32 18.32
C LYS A 135 -36.35 -19.07 19.61
N ARG A 136 -35.08 -19.45 19.84
CA ARG A 136 -34.64 -20.21 21.01
C ARG A 136 -34.93 -19.50 22.33
N ILE A 137 -34.78 -18.18 22.36
CA ILE A 137 -35.00 -17.37 23.56
C ILE A 137 -36.38 -16.68 23.60
N GLY A 138 -37.21 -16.89 22.57
CA GLY A 138 -38.53 -16.26 22.45
C GLY A 138 -38.45 -14.75 22.26
N LEU A 139 -37.48 -14.27 21.47
CA LEU A 139 -37.44 -12.89 20.99
C LEU A 139 -38.34 -12.81 19.75
N GLU A 140 -39.36 -11.96 19.82
CA GLU A 140 -40.33 -11.77 18.75
C GLU A 140 -40.09 -10.43 18.03
N ALA A 141 -40.38 -10.40 16.74
CA ALA A 141 -40.43 -9.16 15.97
C ALA A 141 -41.48 -8.22 16.56
N ARG A 142 -41.20 -6.91 16.54
CA ARG A 142 -42.13 -5.88 17.03
C ARG A 142 -42.39 -4.88 15.92
N GLU A 143 -43.59 -4.31 15.90
CA GLU A 143 -43.85 -3.15 15.04
C GLU A 143 -42.93 -2.00 15.47
N THR A 144 -42.19 -1.47 14.50
CA THR A 144 -41.25 -0.39 14.72
C THR A 144 -42.02 0.85 15.17
N GLN A 145 -41.82 1.29 16.41
CA GLN A 145 -42.29 2.60 16.84
C GLN A 145 -41.55 3.67 16.03
N LYS A 146 -42.21 4.81 15.75
CA LYS A 146 -41.58 5.94 15.05
C LYS A 146 -40.25 6.27 15.73
N SER A 147 -39.17 6.17 14.95
CA SER A 147 -37.76 6.31 15.31
C SER A 147 -37.47 7.43 16.32
N SER A 148 -36.41 7.23 17.12
CA SER A 148 -35.67 8.32 17.74
C SER A 148 -35.40 9.45 16.73
N GLN A 149 -35.34 10.70 17.19
CA GLN A 149 -35.11 11.89 16.35
C GLN A 149 -33.70 11.96 15.71
N LEU A 150 -32.94 10.86 15.70
CA LEU A 150 -31.56 10.81 15.18
C LEU A 150 -31.56 10.74 13.64
N ASP A 151 -31.27 11.87 12.98
CA ASP A 151 -31.05 11.94 11.54
C ASP A 151 -29.55 11.77 11.22
N LEU A 152 -29.08 10.51 11.24
CA LEU A 152 -27.66 10.19 11.00
C LEU A 152 -27.24 10.45 9.57
N LEU A 153 -28.09 10.17 8.58
CA LEU A 153 -27.77 10.40 7.17
C LEU A 153 -27.45 11.87 6.90
N ALA A 154 -28.17 12.82 7.51
CA ALA A 154 -27.83 14.24 7.44
C ALA A 154 -26.59 14.56 8.27
N THR A 155 -26.60 14.17 9.56
CA THR A 155 -25.62 14.64 10.55
C THR A 155 -24.19 14.19 10.23
N LEU A 156 -24.03 12.98 9.71
CA LEU A 156 -22.72 12.40 9.42
C LEU A 156 -22.07 12.93 8.12
N THR A 157 -22.75 13.78 7.35
CA THR A 157 -22.17 14.46 6.17
C THR A 157 -21.11 15.50 6.52
N ASP A 158 -20.97 15.85 7.79
CA ASP A 158 -19.86 16.70 8.26
C ASP A 158 -18.51 15.96 8.30
N GLY A 159 -18.51 14.62 8.27
CA GLY A 159 -17.31 13.79 8.28
C GLY A 159 -16.41 13.99 9.51
N ALA A 160 -16.91 14.43 10.67
CA ALA A 160 -16.07 14.73 11.84
C ALA A 160 -16.13 13.64 12.93
N ALA A 161 -14.98 13.26 13.51
CA ALA A 161 -14.91 12.22 14.55
C ALA A 161 -15.65 12.63 15.82
N GLY A 162 -15.61 13.91 16.18
CA GLY A 162 -16.37 14.44 17.31
C GLY A 162 -17.89 14.33 17.11
N THR A 163 -18.37 14.47 15.87
CA THR A 163 -19.79 14.26 15.55
C THR A 163 -20.14 12.79 15.58
N LEU A 164 -19.29 11.93 15.00
CA LEU A 164 -19.42 10.47 15.09
C LEU A 164 -19.55 10.01 16.54
N GLU A 165 -18.68 10.46 17.46
CA GLU A 165 -18.73 10.02 18.87
C GLU A 165 -19.94 10.57 19.63
N LYS A 166 -20.41 11.78 19.32
CA LYS A 166 -21.66 12.32 19.89
C LYS A 166 -22.87 11.50 19.43
N GLN A 167 -22.95 11.18 18.13
CA GLN A 167 -24.01 10.36 17.59
C GLN A 167 -23.92 8.91 18.09
N ASN A 168 -22.70 8.38 18.28
CA ASN A 168 -22.45 7.09 18.92
C ASN A 168 -23.02 7.03 20.33
N SER A 169 -22.75 8.05 21.14
CA SER A 169 -23.26 8.13 22.51
C SER A 169 -24.79 8.21 22.53
N ALA A 170 -25.40 9.06 21.68
CA ALA A 170 -26.85 9.21 21.60
C ALA A 170 -27.55 7.94 21.10
N LEU A 171 -27.00 7.30 20.07
CA LEU A 171 -27.55 6.07 19.51
C LEU A 171 -27.39 4.88 20.47
N SER A 172 -26.25 4.78 21.15
CA SER A 172 -26.01 3.74 22.16
C SER A 172 -27.04 3.85 23.30
N ALA A 173 -27.32 5.08 23.77
CA ALA A 173 -28.37 5.31 24.78
C ALA A 173 -29.76 4.94 24.26
N ALA A 174 -30.11 5.31 23.02
CA ALA A 174 -31.38 4.94 22.41
C ALA A 174 -31.54 3.42 22.27
N LEU A 175 -30.49 2.69 21.92
CA LEU A 175 -30.49 1.23 21.88
C LEU A 175 -30.58 0.60 23.28
N GLU A 176 -29.96 1.22 24.28
CA GLU A 176 -30.08 0.75 25.68
C GLU A 176 -31.53 0.87 26.17
N GLU A 177 -32.25 1.91 25.76
CA GLU A 177 -33.67 2.12 26.05
C GLU A 177 -34.61 1.19 25.26
N ASP A 178 -34.39 1.05 23.93
CA ASP A 178 -35.22 0.23 23.05
C ASP A 178 -34.38 -0.66 22.11
N PHE A 179 -33.77 -1.70 22.69
CA PHE A 179 -32.90 -2.61 21.95
C PHE A 179 -33.64 -3.46 20.91
N CYS A 180 -34.97 -3.54 20.97
CA CYS A 180 -35.76 -4.29 19.98
C CYS A 180 -36.16 -3.44 18.77
N ASN A 181 -35.62 -2.21 18.64
CA ASN A 181 -35.93 -1.32 17.54
C ASN A 181 -35.07 -1.63 16.30
N ALA A 182 -35.68 -2.23 15.27
CA ALA A 182 -34.98 -2.54 14.02
C ALA A 182 -34.30 -1.31 13.38
N GLY A 183 -34.94 -0.13 13.43
CA GLY A 183 -34.39 1.10 12.85
C GLY A 183 -33.18 1.65 13.58
N LEU A 184 -33.04 1.41 14.89
CA LEU A 184 -31.84 1.77 15.64
C LEU A 184 -30.65 0.85 15.30
N HIS A 185 -30.90 -0.43 15.02
CA HIS A 185 -29.86 -1.34 14.52
C HIS A 185 -29.40 -0.97 13.10
N GLU A 186 -30.30 -0.57 12.21
CA GLU A 186 -29.91 -0.01 10.90
C GLU A 186 -29.01 1.21 11.04
N LYS A 187 -29.37 2.16 11.92
CA LYS A 187 -28.57 3.33 12.26
C LYS A 187 -27.21 2.98 12.88
N ALA A 188 -27.15 1.91 13.67
CA ALA A 188 -25.89 1.45 14.26
C ALA A 188 -24.94 0.95 13.18
N ALA A 189 -25.43 0.14 12.24
CA ALA A 189 -24.64 -0.29 11.10
C ALA A 189 -24.18 0.90 10.23
N LEU A 190 -25.04 1.89 9.98
CA LEU A 190 -24.69 3.11 9.27
C LEU A 190 -23.55 3.88 9.97
N LEU A 191 -23.66 4.05 11.29
CA LEU A 191 -22.66 4.76 12.09
C LEU A 191 -21.30 4.05 12.08
N ILE A 192 -21.30 2.71 12.19
CA ILE A 192 -20.07 1.90 12.13
C ILE A 192 -19.46 1.95 10.74
N GLY A 193 -20.28 1.92 9.68
CA GLY A 193 -19.80 2.09 8.30
C GLY A 193 -19.15 3.44 8.08
N ALA A 194 -19.77 4.52 8.55
CA ALA A 194 -19.19 5.86 8.50
C ALA A 194 -17.88 5.99 9.29
N PHE A 195 -17.76 5.29 10.42
CA PHE A 195 -16.50 5.17 11.17
C PHE A 195 -15.43 4.42 10.38
N ALA A 196 -15.77 3.28 9.77
CA ALA A 196 -14.84 2.45 9.02
C ALA A 196 -14.35 3.11 7.72
N LEU A 197 -15.18 3.93 7.06
CA LEU A 197 -14.79 4.70 5.87
C LEU A 197 -13.69 5.74 6.14
N ARG A 198 -13.39 6.05 7.41
CA ARG A 198 -12.31 6.96 7.79
C ARG A 198 -10.96 6.24 7.96
N ASP A 199 -10.89 4.93 7.77
CA ASP A 199 -9.66 4.16 7.94
C ASP A 199 -8.74 4.36 6.73
N HIS A 200 -7.71 5.18 6.94
CA HIS A 200 -6.67 5.57 5.97
C HIS A 200 -5.29 5.30 6.58
N ALA A 201 -5.15 4.23 7.36
CA ALA A 201 -3.95 3.93 8.12
C ALA A 201 -2.87 3.23 7.27
N GLY A 202 -2.89 3.36 5.93
CA GLY A 202 -1.88 2.78 5.03
C GLY A 202 -1.63 1.31 5.30
N CYS A 203 -0.37 0.97 5.59
CA CYS A 203 0.09 -0.38 5.94
C CYS A 203 -0.46 -0.91 7.28
N PHE A 204 -1.22 -0.10 8.02
CA PHE A 204 -1.90 -0.48 9.25
C PHE A 204 -3.42 -0.48 9.12
N SER A 205 -3.99 -0.32 7.92
CA SER A 205 -5.45 -0.32 7.74
C SER A 205 -6.07 -1.66 8.15
N ASP A 206 -7.20 -1.63 8.85
CA ASP A 206 -7.96 -2.82 9.25
C ASP A 206 -9.40 -2.46 9.65
N VAL A 207 -10.37 -2.92 8.86
CA VAL A 207 -11.81 -2.72 9.09
C VAL A 207 -12.56 -4.03 9.38
N ARG A 208 -11.87 -5.15 9.63
CA ARG A 208 -12.52 -6.47 9.83
C ARG A 208 -13.50 -6.48 10.99
N LEU A 209 -13.12 -5.89 12.13
CA LEU A 209 -14.01 -5.78 13.30
C LEU A 209 -15.24 -4.89 13.04
N PRO A 210 -15.10 -3.66 12.47
CA PRO A 210 -16.24 -2.88 11.99
C PRO A 210 -17.17 -3.66 11.06
N LEU A 211 -16.63 -4.39 10.06
CA LEU A 211 -17.41 -5.22 9.16
C LEU A 211 -18.23 -6.27 9.92
N CYS A 212 -17.61 -7.02 10.84
CA CYS A 212 -18.31 -8.00 11.69
C CYS A 212 -19.49 -7.37 12.46
N ARG A 213 -19.28 -6.18 13.04
CA ARG A 213 -20.33 -5.52 13.83
C ARG A 213 -21.46 -4.97 12.97
N MET A 214 -21.14 -4.39 11.81
CA MET A 214 -22.15 -3.98 10.83
C MET A 214 -23.03 -5.16 10.42
N THR A 215 -22.42 -6.31 10.12
CA THR A 215 -23.14 -7.56 9.80
C THR A 215 -24.10 -7.95 10.92
N ALA A 216 -23.63 -7.95 12.17
CA ALA A 216 -24.46 -8.31 13.33
C ALA A 216 -25.67 -7.37 13.48
N HIS A 217 -25.48 -6.05 13.41
CA HIS A 217 -26.61 -5.11 13.51
C HIS A 217 -27.58 -5.21 12.33
N LEU A 218 -27.11 -5.37 11.09
CA LEU A 218 -27.98 -5.54 9.93
C LEU A 218 -28.80 -6.84 10.02
N CYS A 219 -28.19 -7.93 10.50
CA CYS A 219 -28.89 -9.17 10.81
C CYS A 219 -29.95 -8.97 11.90
N MET A 220 -29.60 -8.31 13.00
CA MET A 220 -30.52 -8.05 14.11
C MET A 220 -31.70 -7.17 13.67
N ALA A 221 -31.46 -6.12 12.88
CA ALA A 221 -32.51 -5.31 12.27
C ALA A 221 -33.47 -6.14 11.42
N LYS A 222 -32.92 -7.07 10.61
CA LYS A 222 -33.71 -8.00 9.82
C LYS A 222 -34.55 -8.93 10.71
N VAL A 223 -34.02 -9.39 11.86
CA VAL A 223 -34.71 -10.31 12.79
C VAL A 223 -35.91 -9.60 13.40
N LEU A 224 -35.66 -8.41 13.93
CA LEU A 224 -36.66 -7.62 14.64
C LEU A 224 -37.77 -7.08 13.73
N SER A 225 -37.53 -7.03 12.41
CA SER A 225 -38.49 -6.60 11.40
C SER A 225 -39.18 -7.76 10.67
N ASP A 226 -38.94 -9.02 11.06
CA ASP A 226 -39.44 -10.23 10.39
C ASP A 226 -39.09 -10.27 8.89
N GLY A 227 -37.88 -9.84 8.54
CA GLY A 227 -37.39 -9.83 7.16
C GLY A 227 -38.02 -8.78 6.25
N LYS A 228 -38.74 -7.79 6.80
CA LYS A 228 -39.24 -6.64 6.03
C LYS A 228 -38.08 -5.86 5.38
N THR A 229 -38.41 -5.10 4.34
CA THR A 229 -37.44 -4.26 3.63
C THR A 229 -36.83 -3.22 4.56
N GLN A 230 -35.51 -3.06 4.45
CA GLN A 230 -34.75 -2.09 5.23
C GLN A 230 -35.14 -0.64 4.92
N GLY A 231 -35.03 0.22 5.93
CA GLY A 231 -35.12 1.67 5.76
C GLY A 231 -33.91 2.25 5.01
N ASN A 232 -33.93 3.57 4.77
CA ASN A 232 -32.85 4.24 4.06
C ASN A 232 -31.49 4.10 4.78
N ASP A 233 -31.47 4.16 6.12
CA ASP A 233 -30.25 3.93 6.91
C ASP A 233 -29.68 2.52 6.66
N GLY A 234 -30.54 1.48 6.73
CA GLY A 234 -30.11 0.10 6.52
C GLY A 234 -29.61 -0.16 5.11
N ARG A 235 -30.26 0.44 4.11
CA ARG A 235 -29.85 0.31 2.69
C ARG A 235 -28.51 1.00 2.41
N ILE A 236 -28.28 2.19 2.96
CA ILE A 236 -26.97 2.86 2.87
C ILE A 236 -25.90 2.08 3.63
N ALA A 237 -26.21 1.62 4.85
CA ALA A 237 -25.28 0.80 5.64
C ALA A 237 -24.89 -0.50 4.92
N LYS A 238 -25.83 -1.13 4.20
CA LYS A 238 -25.53 -2.29 3.35
C LYS A 238 -24.59 -1.93 2.20
N ALA A 239 -24.84 -0.83 1.50
CA ALA A 239 -23.94 -0.35 0.45
C ALA A 239 -22.54 -0.01 0.98
N MET A 240 -22.44 0.60 2.17
CA MET A 240 -21.15 0.83 2.86
C MET A 240 -20.43 -0.48 3.16
N LEU A 241 -21.15 -1.45 3.73
CA LEU A 241 -20.60 -2.77 4.06
C LEU A 241 -20.04 -3.43 2.80
N THR A 242 -20.80 -3.45 1.70
CA THR A 242 -20.38 -4.03 0.41
C THR A 242 -19.16 -3.30 -0.17
N SER A 243 -19.11 -1.97 -0.03
CA SER A 243 -17.97 -1.14 -0.47
C SER A 243 -16.71 -1.43 0.35
N LEU A 244 -16.83 -1.56 1.68
CA LEU A 244 -15.72 -1.85 2.59
C LEU A 244 -15.17 -3.28 2.43
N MET A 245 -15.97 -4.22 1.91
CA MET A 245 -15.48 -5.53 1.45
C MET A 245 -14.76 -5.48 0.09
N ASN A 246 -14.63 -4.28 -0.50
CA ASN A 246 -14.12 -4.04 -1.84
C ASN A 246 -14.93 -4.74 -2.95
N ASN A 247 -16.21 -5.05 -2.72
CA ASN A 247 -17.08 -5.65 -3.74
C ASN A 247 -17.72 -4.56 -4.60
N GLU A 248 -16.88 -3.80 -5.30
CA GLU A 248 -17.25 -2.55 -6.00
C GLU A 248 -18.43 -2.74 -6.96
N ARG A 249 -18.46 -3.83 -7.74
CA ARG A 249 -19.57 -4.08 -8.67
C ARG A 249 -20.90 -4.22 -7.93
N ALA A 250 -20.94 -5.05 -6.89
CA ALA A 250 -22.15 -5.27 -6.10
C ALA A 250 -22.56 -4.00 -5.34
N ALA A 251 -21.60 -3.25 -4.81
CA ALA A 251 -21.86 -1.98 -4.14
C ALA A 251 -22.52 -0.98 -5.11
N LEU A 252 -22.01 -0.85 -6.34
CA LEU A 252 -22.59 0.03 -7.36
C LEU A 252 -24.00 -0.40 -7.78
N GLU A 253 -24.27 -1.70 -7.87
CA GLU A 253 -25.62 -2.24 -8.10
C GLU A 253 -26.58 -1.86 -6.95
N GLU A 254 -26.14 -1.95 -5.68
CA GLU A 254 -26.92 -1.52 -4.52
C GLU A 254 -27.21 -0.01 -4.55
N LEU A 255 -26.20 0.82 -4.88
CA LEU A 255 -26.35 2.27 -4.97
C LEU A 255 -27.34 2.71 -6.06
N ASN A 256 -27.39 1.99 -7.19
CA ASN A 256 -28.35 2.25 -8.27
C ASN A 256 -29.81 2.04 -7.86
N GLY A 257 -30.05 1.17 -6.87
CA GLY A 257 -31.39 0.89 -6.38
C GLY A 257 -31.94 1.95 -5.41
N LEU A 258 -31.11 2.85 -4.88
CA LEU A 258 -31.49 3.81 -3.83
C LEU A 258 -32.42 4.93 -4.35
N ASP A 259 -33.24 5.48 -3.46
CA ASP A 259 -34.09 6.63 -3.80
C ASP A 259 -33.27 7.93 -3.83
N GLN A 260 -32.80 8.29 -5.02
CA GLN A 260 -31.97 9.46 -5.26
C GLN A 260 -32.73 10.80 -5.09
N LYS A 261 -34.03 10.78 -4.80
CA LYS A 261 -34.82 11.99 -4.49
C LYS A 261 -34.60 12.48 -3.06
N GLU A 262 -34.22 11.58 -2.15
CA GLU A 262 -33.90 11.91 -0.77
C GLU A 262 -32.49 12.53 -0.70
N PRO A 263 -32.32 13.81 -0.33
CA PRO A 263 -31.04 14.51 -0.48
C PRO A 263 -29.86 13.86 0.25
N ASN A 264 -30.08 13.37 1.46
CA ASN A 264 -29.02 12.74 2.25
C ASN A 264 -28.65 11.35 1.70
N VAL A 265 -29.62 10.60 1.18
CA VAL A 265 -29.37 9.32 0.48
C VAL A 265 -28.56 9.58 -0.79
N ALA A 266 -28.92 10.61 -1.57
CA ALA A 266 -28.18 11.00 -2.76
C ALA A 266 -26.75 11.45 -2.44
N SER A 267 -26.53 12.17 -1.33
CA SER A 267 -25.20 12.58 -0.87
C SER A 267 -24.31 11.37 -0.56
N TRP A 268 -24.78 10.45 0.29
CA TRP A 268 -24.05 9.21 0.60
C TRP A 268 -23.85 8.32 -0.64
N SER A 269 -24.81 8.29 -1.56
CA SER A 269 -24.67 7.54 -2.80
C SER A 269 -23.53 8.06 -3.68
N LYS A 270 -23.35 9.39 -3.77
CA LYS A 270 -22.21 10.00 -4.49
C LYS A 270 -20.88 9.70 -3.80
N VAL A 271 -20.83 9.82 -2.47
CA VAL A 271 -19.64 9.50 -1.66
C VAL A 271 -19.18 8.07 -1.90
N LEU A 272 -20.10 7.11 -1.77
CA LEU A 272 -19.78 5.69 -1.97
C LEU A 272 -19.45 5.37 -3.43
N ARG A 273 -20.07 6.04 -4.41
CA ARG A 273 -19.66 5.90 -5.83
C ARG A 273 -18.23 6.34 -6.04
N ALA A 274 -17.83 7.50 -5.50
CA ALA A 274 -16.47 7.99 -5.61
C ALA A 274 -15.48 7.05 -4.90
N PHE A 275 -15.85 6.53 -3.71
CA PHE A 275 -15.04 5.55 -2.98
C PHE A 275 -14.78 4.27 -3.80
N ASN A 276 -15.82 3.70 -4.43
CA ASN A 276 -15.72 2.44 -5.19
C ASN A 276 -15.12 2.59 -6.60
N THR A 277 -15.10 3.79 -7.18
CA THR A 277 -14.67 3.97 -8.58
C THR A 277 -13.40 4.80 -8.72
N GLY A 278 -13.10 5.63 -7.72
CA GLY A 278 -12.10 6.69 -7.87
C GLY A 278 -12.53 7.81 -8.84
N ASP A 279 -13.77 7.81 -9.35
CA ASP A 279 -14.24 8.87 -10.24
C ASP A 279 -14.63 10.12 -9.42
N TYR A 280 -13.71 11.09 -9.38
CA TYR A 280 -13.86 12.35 -8.66
C TYR A 280 -14.74 13.37 -9.41
N ARG A 281 -14.94 13.21 -10.72
CA ARG A 281 -15.55 14.23 -11.60
C ARG A 281 -16.98 14.60 -11.21
N PRO A 282 -17.85 13.66 -10.75
CA PRO A 282 -19.19 14.02 -10.28
C PRO A 282 -19.19 14.93 -9.05
N LEU A 283 -18.22 14.73 -8.14
CA LEU A 283 -18.10 15.52 -6.91
C LEU A 283 -17.43 16.88 -7.15
N GLU A 284 -16.48 16.96 -8.09
CA GLU A 284 -15.81 18.21 -8.46
C GLU A 284 -16.79 19.29 -8.96
N LYS A 285 -17.87 18.86 -9.62
CA LYS A 285 -18.91 19.75 -10.17
C LYS A 285 -20.03 20.08 -9.18
N LEU A 286 -19.96 19.58 -7.95
CA LEU A 286 -21.05 19.69 -6.98
C LEU A 286 -21.01 21.04 -6.23
N PRO A 287 -21.96 21.96 -6.48
CA PRO A 287 -22.00 23.22 -5.74
C PRO A 287 -22.37 22.98 -4.28
N GLY A 288 -21.62 23.58 -3.36
CA GLY A 288 -21.90 23.47 -1.92
C GLY A 288 -21.72 22.05 -1.36
N ALA A 289 -20.80 21.27 -1.92
CA ALA A 289 -20.46 19.94 -1.44
C ALA A 289 -20.23 19.93 0.09
N SER A 290 -20.88 18.99 0.77
CA SER A 290 -20.65 18.71 2.18
C SER A 290 -19.19 18.36 2.45
N ARG A 291 -18.75 18.44 3.71
CA ARG A 291 -17.37 18.09 4.06
C ARG A 291 -17.04 16.64 3.70
N LEU A 292 -17.96 15.70 3.93
CA LEU A 292 -17.81 14.31 3.53
C LEU A 292 -17.69 14.15 2.01
N GLU A 293 -18.50 14.85 1.21
CA GLU A 293 -18.37 14.82 -0.25
C GLU A 293 -17.02 15.40 -0.72
N ARG A 294 -16.50 16.44 -0.05
CA ARG A 294 -15.16 16.96 -0.34
C ARG A 294 -14.04 15.99 0.06
N GLN A 295 -14.21 15.23 1.15
CA GLN A 295 -13.29 14.14 1.54
C GLN A 295 -13.28 13.02 0.49
N ALA A 296 -14.45 12.57 0.05
CA ALA A 296 -14.58 11.55 -0.99
C ALA A 296 -14.01 12.01 -2.33
N TRP A 297 -14.20 13.28 -2.70
CA TRP A 297 -13.56 13.89 -3.87
C TRP A 297 -12.04 13.81 -3.76
N PHE A 298 -11.48 14.24 -2.63
CA PHE A 298 -10.03 14.26 -2.41
C PHE A 298 -9.44 12.86 -2.51
N GLN A 299 -10.03 11.88 -1.81
CA GLN A 299 -9.61 10.48 -1.87
C GLN A 299 -9.66 9.92 -3.31
N ALA A 300 -10.76 10.16 -4.03
CA ALA A 300 -10.92 9.70 -5.41
C ALA A 300 -9.88 10.35 -6.35
N TYR A 301 -9.58 11.63 -6.15
CA TYR A 301 -8.57 12.35 -6.92
C TYR A 301 -7.16 11.80 -6.66
N VAL A 302 -6.79 11.62 -5.39
CA VAL A 302 -5.50 11.02 -4.97
C VAL A 302 -5.32 9.62 -5.57
N ARG A 303 -6.38 8.80 -5.59
CA ARG A 303 -6.32 7.44 -6.13
C ARG A 303 -6.18 7.39 -7.65
N SER A 304 -6.85 8.29 -8.36
CA SER A 304 -6.98 8.26 -9.82
C SER A 304 -5.98 9.15 -10.55
N VAL A 305 -5.52 10.24 -9.94
CA VAL A 305 -4.74 11.28 -10.61
C VAL A 305 -3.39 11.44 -9.93
N ASP A 306 -3.33 12.21 -8.85
CA ASP A 306 -2.08 12.52 -8.15
C ASP A 306 -2.36 13.14 -6.76
N THR A 307 -1.48 12.86 -5.80
CA THR A 307 -1.62 13.32 -4.41
C THR A 307 -1.28 14.81 -4.26
N ASP A 308 -0.19 15.25 -4.88
CA ASP A 308 0.31 16.62 -4.75
C ASP A 308 -0.60 17.62 -5.46
N VAL A 309 -1.13 17.24 -6.63
CA VAL A 309 -2.16 18.01 -7.32
C VAL A 309 -3.43 18.13 -6.48
N ALA A 310 -3.87 17.05 -5.83
CA ALA A 310 -5.03 17.11 -4.94
C ALA A 310 -4.76 18.01 -3.72
N TRP A 311 -3.59 17.86 -3.09
CA TRP A 311 -3.17 18.62 -1.91
C TRP A 311 -3.08 20.13 -2.22
N GLY A 312 -2.52 20.50 -3.37
CA GLY A 312 -2.42 21.88 -3.84
C GLY A 312 -3.77 22.58 -4.07
N ARG A 313 -4.85 21.82 -4.24
CA ARG A 313 -6.22 22.34 -4.39
C ARG A 313 -6.93 22.62 -3.07
N LEU A 314 -6.38 22.16 -1.94
CA LEU A 314 -6.96 22.41 -0.62
C LEU A 314 -6.64 23.83 -0.13
N SER A 315 -7.61 24.46 0.55
CA SER A 315 -7.35 25.70 1.27
C SER A 315 -6.43 25.45 2.48
N PRO A 316 -5.70 26.46 3.01
CA PRO A 316 -4.90 26.28 4.22
C PRO A 316 -5.69 25.79 5.45
N ALA A 317 -6.99 26.11 5.51
CA ALA A 317 -7.87 25.60 6.56
C ALA A 317 -8.26 24.13 6.32
N ASP A 318 -8.57 23.76 5.07
CA ASP A 318 -8.87 22.37 4.72
C ASP A 318 -7.65 21.48 4.94
N LYS A 319 -6.41 21.92 4.63
CA LYS A 319 -5.18 21.15 4.92
C LYS A 319 -4.99 20.75 6.39
N ARG A 320 -5.66 21.43 7.34
CA ARG A 320 -5.66 21.08 8.77
C ARG A 320 -6.74 20.06 9.17
N VAL A 321 -7.55 19.60 8.23
CA VAL A 321 -8.48 18.49 8.45
C VAL A 321 -7.69 17.19 8.37
N LEU A 322 -7.63 16.48 9.50
CA LEU A 322 -6.80 15.28 9.67
C LEU A 322 -7.10 14.17 8.65
N ASP A 323 -8.35 14.00 8.23
CA ASP A 323 -8.67 12.95 7.24
C ASP A 323 -7.97 13.18 5.89
N TYR A 324 -7.71 14.43 5.47
CA TYR A 324 -6.91 14.68 4.26
C TYR A 324 -5.44 14.30 4.47
N VAL A 325 -4.89 14.59 5.65
CA VAL A 325 -3.51 14.21 6.01
C VAL A 325 -3.36 12.69 5.98
N ARG A 326 -4.30 11.95 6.59
CA ARG A 326 -4.30 10.48 6.55
C ARG A 326 -4.38 9.93 5.12
N ILE A 327 -5.22 10.51 4.26
CA ILE A 327 -5.31 10.12 2.84
C ILE A 327 -3.97 10.34 2.10
N VAL A 328 -3.27 11.44 2.40
CA VAL A 328 -1.94 11.71 1.82
C VAL A 328 -0.91 10.68 2.31
N GLU A 329 -0.91 10.36 3.60
CA GLU A 329 0.01 9.38 4.21
C GLU A 329 -0.24 7.93 3.75
N GLU A 330 -1.45 7.59 3.32
CA GLU A 330 -1.76 6.32 2.65
C GLU A 330 -1.16 6.27 1.22
N ALA A 331 -0.89 7.43 0.62
CA ALA A 331 -0.44 7.57 -0.77
C ALA A 331 1.06 7.93 -0.88
N ASN A 332 1.53 8.12 -2.11
CA ASN A 332 2.85 8.71 -2.36
C ASN A 332 2.70 10.22 -2.58
N PHE A 333 3.65 11.01 -2.09
CA PHE A 333 3.65 12.47 -2.16
C PHE A 333 5.06 13.04 -2.36
N SER A 334 5.15 14.27 -2.87
CA SER A 334 6.41 15.01 -3.14
C SER A 334 7.16 15.44 -1.87
N VAL A 335 8.33 16.05 -2.04
CA VAL A 335 9.10 16.61 -0.93
C VAL A 335 8.35 17.79 -0.28
N GLU A 336 7.73 18.62 -1.11
CA GLU A 336 7.02 19.84 -0.74
C GLU A 336 5.80 19.52 0.12
N THR A 337 4.94 18.61 -0.35
CA THR A 337 3.81 18.12 0.45
C THR A 337 4.30 17.44 1.73
N GLY A 338 5.37 16.64 1.65
CA GLY A 338 5.92 15.96 2.82
C GLY A 338 6.38 16.90 3.93
N ASN A 339 6.96 18.06 3.58
CA ASN A 339 7.33 19.08 4.57
C ASN A 339 6.09 19.61 5.33
N GLU A 340 4.98 19.87 4.63
CA GLU A 340 3.74 20.29 5.28
C GLU A 340 3.15 19.17 6.16
N ILE A 341 3.12 17.94 5.65
CA ILE A 341 2.56 16.78 6.37
C ILE A 341 3.34 16.48 7.66
N GLN A 342 4.67 16.60 7.61
CA GLN A 342 5.53 16.37 8.78
C GLN A 342 5.18 17.29 9.96
N GLU A 343 4.78 18.53 9.71
CA GLU A 343 4.36 19.48 10.74
C GLU A 343 2.94 19.20 11.27
N LEU A 344 2.08 18.61 10.43
CA LEU A 344 0.65 18.46 10.71
C LEU A 344 0.29 17.12 11.36
N SER A 345 0.88 16.01 10.89
CA SER A 345 0.37 14.66 11.12
C SER A 345 0.23 14.27 12.60
N LEU A 346 1.36 14.05 13.31
CA LEU A 346 1.31 13.64 14.72
C LEU A 346 0.56 14.62 15.63
N PRO A 347 0.72 15.95 15.52
CA PRO A 347 -0.06 16.88 16.33
C PRO A 347 -1.57 16.77 16.10
N LEU A 348 -2.03 16.63 14.85
CA LEU A 348 -3.45 16.50 14.56
C LEU A 348 -4.00 15.16 15.06
N GLU A 349 -3.27 14.05 14.91
CA GLU A 349 -3.64 12.74 15.47
C GLU A 349 -3.84 12.81 16.98
N ILE A 350 -2.85 13.33 17.71
CA ILE A 350 -2.92 13.45 19.18
C ILE A 350 -4.12 14.32 19.61
N ASN A 351 -4.41 15.39 18.87
CA ASN A 351 -5.54 16.27 19.16
C ASN A 351 -6.90 15.58 18.95
N GLU A 352 -7.09 14.84 17.85
CA GLU A 352 -8.33 14.10 17.61
C GLU A 352 -8.52 12.99 18.65
N ILE A 353 -7.46 12.25 18.99
CA ILE A 353 -7.45 11.24 20.06
C ILE A 353 -7.93 11.85 21.38
N ALA A 354 -7.33 12.97 21.79
CA ALA A 354 -7.68 13.63 23.05
C ALA A 354 -9.14 14.13 23.04
N SER A 355 -9.60 14.66 21.90
CA SER A 355 -10.98 15.13 21.74
C SER A 355 -12.00 13.99 21.82
N VAL A 356 -11.78 12.90 21.09
CA VAL A 356 -12.68 11.74 21.09
C VAL A 356 -12.64 11.01 22.43
N TYR A 357 -11.46 10.85 23.04
CA TYR A 357 -11.35 10.28 24.38
C TYR A 357 -12.14 11.09 25.41
N ASN A 358 -12.04 12.42 25.37
CA ASN A 358 -12.79 13.27 26.27
C ASN A 358 -14.31 13.14 26.08
N LEU A 359 -14.78 13.00 24.84
CA LEU A 359 -16.20 12.74 24.57
C LEU A 359 -16.65 11.36 25.05
N SER A 360 -15.85 10.32 24.78
CA SER A 360 -16.18 8.93 25.06
C SER A 360 -16.11 8.57 26.55
N GLN A 361 -15.07 9.07 27.23
CA GLN A 361 -14.75 8.73 28.62
C GLN A 361 -15.15 9.82 29.61
N ASN A 362 -15.60 10.99 29.13
CA ASN A 362 -15.87 12.17 29.94
C ASN A 362 -14.67 12.52 30.86
N LYS A 363 -13.46 12.33 30.34
CA LYS A 363 -12.20 12.50 31.05
C LYS A 363 -11.15 13.03 30.07
N LYS A 364 -10.36 14.01 30.51
CA LYS A 364 -9.20 14.47 29.73
C LYS A 364 -8.11 13.40 29.70
N LEU A 365 -7.62 13.07 28.50
CA LEU A 365 -6.48 12.17 28.34
C LEU A 365 -5.19 12.88 28.72
N THR A 366 -4.37 12.26 29.58
CA THR A 366 -3.04 12.76 29.91
C THR A 366 -1.95 12.03 29.12
N SER A 367 -0.79 12.66 28.93
CA SER A 367 0.31 12.07 28.15
C SER A 367 0.79 10.73 28.71
N GLY A 368 0.78 10.55 30.04
CA GLY A 368 1.20 9.29 30.69
C GLY A 368 0.17 8.16 30.58
N GLU A 369 -1.07 8.47 30.19
CA GLU A 369 -2.16 7.49 30.03
C GLU A 369 -2.38 7.10 28.56
N LEU A 370 -1.77 7.81 27.62
CA LEU A 370 -2.03 7.69 26.18
C LEU A 370 -1.85 6.27 25.65
N THR A 371 -0.69 5.65 25.87
CA THR A 371 -0.40 4.29 25.40
C THR A 371 -1.33 3.25 26.03
N LYS A 372 -1.61 3.39 27.33
CA LYS A 372 -2.56 2.52 28.03
C LYS A 372 -3.97 2.65 27.45
N ALA A 373 -4.44 3.87 27.17
CA ALA A 373 -5.74 4.10 26.57
C ALA A 373 -5.82 3.52 25.16
N LEU A 374 -4.78 3.68 24.35
CA LEU A 374 -4.73 3.17 22.98
C LEU A 374 -4.53 1.66 22.88
N ASN A 375 -4.05 0.99 23.94
CA ASN A 375 -3.91 -0.46 23.99
C ASN A 375 -5.18 -1.19 24.48
N GLN A 376 -6.26 -0.47 24.79
CA GLN A 376 -7.52 -1.10 25.16
C GLN A 376 -8.05 -1.94 24.00
N GLU A 377 -8.33 -3.21 24.26
CA GLU A 377 -8.90 -4.10 23.25
C GLU A 377 -10.33 -3.69 22.89
N PRO A 378 -10.74 -3.83 21.61
CA PRO A 378 -12.12 -3.59 21.19
C PRO A 378 -13.12 -4.39 22.01
N GLU A 379 -14.07 -3.71 22.66
CA GLU A 379 -15.19 -4.39 23.32
C GLU A 379 -16.16 -4.96 22.27
N ARG A 380 -17.09 -5.82 22.66
CA ARG A 380 -18.24 -6.19 21.80
C ARG A 380 -19.32 -5.09 21.80
N CYS A 381 -20.56 -5.39 21.41
CA CYS A 381 -21.67 -4.43 21.45
C CYS A 381 -22.01 -3.94 22.88
N PHE A 382 -21.42 -4.55 23.91
CA PHE A 382 -21.71 -4.28 25.30
C PHE A 382 -20.41 -4.06 26.09
N ALA A 383 -20.42 -3.04 26.96
CA ALA A 383 -19.35 -2.78 27.92
C ALA A 383 -19.77 -3.25 29.32
N ALA A 384 -18.85 -3.93 30.03
CA ALA A 384 -19.04 -4.25 31.44
C ALA A 384 -18.93 -2.96 32.26
N SER A 385 -20.05 -2.49 32.81
CA SER A 385 -20.03 -1.49 33.88
C SER A 385 -19.59 -2.19 35.17
N GLY A 386 -18.95 -1.51 36.12
CA GLY A 386 -18.56 -2.07 37.44
C GLY A 386 -19.74 -2.49 38.34
N GLY A 387 -20.92 -2.75 37.78
CA GLY A 387 -22.13 -3.31 38.39
C GLY A 387 -22.80 -4.31 37.43
N THR A 388 -23.96 -4.86 37.81
CA THR A 388 -24.64 -5.94 37.06
C THR A 388 -25.33 -5.52 35.75
N ALA A 389 -25.41 -4.22 35.44
CA ALA A 389 -26.05 -3.72 34.22
C ALA A 389 -25.03 -3.54 33.08
N ALA A 390 -25.22 -4.28 31.99
CA ALA A 390 -24.44 -4.13 30.77
C ALA A 390 -24.84 -2.85 30.03
N LYS A 391 -23.87 -2.07 29.55
CA LYS A 391 -24.13 -0.86 28.76
C LYS A 391 -23.97 -1.14 27.28
N VAL A 392 -24.92 -0.68 26.47
CA VAL A 392 -24.81 -0.78 25.02
C VAL A 392 -23.76 0.21 24.52
N ARG A 393 -22.89 -0.24 23.62
CA ARG A 393 -21.89 0.59 22.93
C ARG A 393 -21.82 0.17 21.47
N VAL A 394 -22.33 1.03 20.58
CA VAL A 394 -22.24 0.79 19.12
C VAL A 394 -20.78 0.82 18.69
N ILE A 395 -20.07 1.90 19.02
CA ILE A 395 -18.60 2.03 18.91
C ILE A 395 -18.05 2.20 20.34
N GLY A 396 -17.28 1.24 20.82
CA GLY A 396 -16.62 1.32 22.12
C GLY A 396 -15.31 2.08 22.04
N TRP A 397 -14.70 2.37 23.20
CA TRP A 397 -13.39 3.02 23.22
C TRP A 397 -12.31 2.09 22.66
N GLY A 398 -12.41 0.77 22.84
CA GLY A 398 -11.44 -0.15 22.27
C GLY A 398 -11.41 -0.11 20.73
N GLN A 399 -12.54 0.16 20.06
CA GLN A 399 -12.59 0.40 18.61
C GLN A 399 -11.86 1.68 18.23
N TRP A 400 -12.15 2.78 18.93
CA TRP A 400 -11.44 4.05 18.73
C TRP A 400 -9.95 3.92 19.00
N ALA A 401 -9.57 3.22 20.07
CA ALA A 401 -8.19 2.96 20.46
C ALA A 401 -7.44 2.21 19.35
N GLY A 402 -8.04 1.13 18.81
CA GLY A 402 -7.48 0.41 17.67
C GLY A 402 -7.35 1.28 16.42
N PHE A 403 -8.38 2.04 16.07
CA PHE A 403 -8.38 2.98 14.94
C PHE A 403 -7.25 4.01 15.06
N PHE A 404 -7.16 4.70 16.20
CA PHE A 404 -6.14 5.72 16.42
C PHE A 404 -4.72 5.15 16.52
N GLN A 405 -4.57 3.97 17.11
CA GLN A 405 -3.27 3.31 17.17
C GLN A 405 -2.71 3.02 15.78
N ARG A 406 -3.55 2.57 14.84
CA ARG A 406 -3.16 2.29 13.46
C ARG A 406 -2.74 3.55 12.71
N HIS A 407 -3.52 4.63 12.81
CA HIS A 407 -3.18 5.90 12.16
C HIS A 407 -1.92 6.54 12.75
N LEU A 408 -1.74 6.51 14.08
CA LEU A 408 -0.49 6.96 14.69
C LEU A 408 0.70 6.14 14.19
N CYS A 409 0.59 4.83 14.11
CA CYS A 409 1.64 3.97 13.58
C CYS A 409 1.99 4.33 12.13
N GLN A 410 1.00 4.56 11.27
CA GLN A 410 1.22 5.01 9.89
C GLN A 410 1.94 6.36 9.84
N ALA A 411 1.49 7.34 10.61
CA ALA A 411 2.13 8.66 10.71
C ALA A 411 3.61 8.58 11.14
N MET A 412 3.94 7.66 12.07
CA MET A 412 5.32 7.42 12.50
C MET A 412 6.17 6.78 11.40
N VAL A 413 5.63 5.83 10.64
CA VAL A 413 6.34 5.20 9.52
C VAL A 413 6.57 6.21 8.40
N GLU A 414 5.54 6.98 8.03
CA GLU A 414 5.66 7.97 6.95
C GLU A 414 6.57 9.15 7.33
N GLY A 415 6.53 9.59 8.60
CA GLY A 415 7.46 10.61 9.10
C GLY A 415 8.93 10.18 9.00
N HIS A 416 9.24 8.94 9.39
CA HIS A 416 10.58 8.38 9.21
C HIS A 416 10.94 8.24 7.72
N ARG A 417 10.05 7.64 6.92
CA ARG A 417 10.27 7.40 5.48
C ARG A 417 10.54 8.70 4.74
N PHE A 418 9.81 9.76 5.07
CA PHE A 418 10.01 11.09 4.51
C PHE A 418 11.40 11.65 4.86
N LEU A 419 11.76 11.68 6.15
CA LEU A 419 13.06 12.18 6.62
C LEU A 419 14.23 11.41 5.98
N LEU A 420 14.15 10.07 6.00
CA LEU A 420 15.24 9.21 5.54
C LEU A 420 15.32 9.17 4.01
N HIS A 421 14.24 8.84 3.32
CA HIS A 421 14.28 8.52 1.88
C HIS A 421 13.93 9.67 0.96
N LYS A 422 13.18 10.68 1.42
CA LYS A 422 12.81 11.84 0.58
C LYS A 422 13.70 13.05 0.86
N LEU A 423 13.95 13.39 2.13
CA LEU A 423 14.84 14.49 2.49
C LEU A 423 16.32 14.11 2.58
N GLY A 424 16.62 12.83 2.85
CA GLY A 424 18.01 12.36 2.99
C GLY A 424 18.70 12.85 4.26
N VAL A 425 17.96 13.00 5.36
CA VAL A 425 18.44 13.48 6.66
C VAL A 425 18.40 12.35 7.72
N PRO A 426 19.31 11.35 7.64
CA PRO A 426 19.24 10.16 8.48
C PRO A 426 19.38 10.45 9.99
N GLU A 427 20.10 11.50 10.39
CA GLU A 427 20.18 11.90 11.80
C GLU A 427 18.84 12.44 12.33
N ASP A 428 18.12 13.21 11.52
CA ASP A 428 16.80 13.72 11.89
C ASP A 428 15.78 12.58 11.93
N ALA A 429 15.88 11.60 11.02
CA ALA A 429 15.10 10.38 11.07
C ALA A 429 15.33 9.61 12.38
N ARG A 430 16.60 9.40 12.78
CA ARG A 430 16.95 8.77 14.06
C ARG A 430 16.45 9.55 15.28
N ALA A 431 16.54 10.88 15.25
CA ALA A 431 16.05 11.73 16.32
C ALA A 431 14.52 11.66 16.44
N PHE A 432 13.83 11.66 15.30
CA PHE A 432 12.39 11.47 15.21
C PHE A 432 11.96 10.12 15.77
N ASP A 433 12.61 9.02 15.37
CA ASP A 433 12.31 7.68 15.88
C ASP A 433 12.57 7.56 17.38
N SER A 434 13.65 8.14 17.88
CA SER A 434 13.96 8.16 19.32
C SER A 434 12.87 8.86 20.13
N LYS A 435 12.33 9.96 19.60
CA LYS A 435 11.20 10.67 20.21
C LYS A 435 9.93 9.82 20.17
N CYS A 436 9.63 9.18 19.04
CA CYS A 436 8.49 8.29 18.89
C CYS A 436 8.58 7.09 19.84
N GLU A 437 9.74 6.45 19.95
CA GLU A 437 9.98 5.29 20.84
C GLU A 437 9.74 5.67 22.30
N SER A 438 10.23 6.83 22.74
CA SER A 438 10.04 7.31 24.12
C SER A 438 8.58 7.56 24.49
N THR A 439 7.73 7.91 23.51
CA THR A 439 6.33 8.28 23.74
C THR A 439 5.37 7.13 23.47
N PHE A 440 5.64 6.36 22.41
CA PHE A 440 4.73 5.38 21.81
C PHE A 440 5.28 3.96 21.79
N GLY A 441 6.52 3.72 22.25
CA GLY A 441 7.19 2.41 22.19
C GLY A 441 6.46 1.27 22.92
N ALA A 442 5.45 1.60 23.73
CA ALA A 442 4.57 0.68 24.44
C ALA A 442 3.23 0.39 23.71
N LEU A 443 2.94 0.99 22.56
CA LEU A 443 1.76 0.65 21.77
C LEU A 443 1.88 -0.80 21.27
N ARG A 444 0.76 -1.52 21.25
CA ARG A 444 0.70 -2.92 20.80
C ARG A 444 1.26 -3.09 19.39
N LEU A 445 0.95 -2.20 18.45
CA LEU A 445 1.42 -2.26 17.06
C LEU A 445 2.80 -1.60 16.83
N TYR A 446 3.43 -1.00 17.85
CA TYR A 446 4.74 -0.36 17.70
C TYR A 446 5.86 -1.28 17.19
N PRO A 447 5.89 -2.60 17.50
CA PRO A 447 6.90 -3.50 16.93
C PRO A 447 6.94 -3.48 15.38
N PHE A 448 5.82 -3.22 14.71
CA PHE A 448 5.78 -3.07 13.26
C PHE A 448 6.36 -1.74 12.80
N VAL A 449 6.15 -0.64 13.54
CA VAL A 449 6.85 0.64 13.28
C VAL A 449 8.36 0.44 13.35
N ARG A 450 8.86 -0.28 14.38
CA ARG A 450 10.29 -0.63 14.47
C ARG A 450 10.77 -1.46 13.28
N ARG A 451 9.91 -2.31 12.71
CA ARG A 451 10.24 -3.11 11.54
C ARG A 451 10.40 -2.22 10.31
N TYR A 452 9.47 -1.31 10.07
CA TYR A 452 9.54 -0.42 8.90
C TYR A 452 10.67 0.61 8.98
N ASN A 453 11.01 1.08 10.19
CA ASN A 453 11.99 2.15 10.37
C ASN A 453 13.42 1.65 10.65
N CYS A 454 13.67 0.34 10.72
CA CYS A 454 15.01 -0.14 11.02
C CYS A 454 15.91 -0.16 9.79
N GLU A 455 17.19 0.18 9.99
CA GLU A 455 18.22 0.22 8.95
C GLU A 455 19.28 -0.89 9.12
N GLU A 456 19.16 -1.71 10.17
CA GLU A 456 20.17 -2.70 10.56
C GLU A 456 19.57 -4.05 10.97
N ALA A 457 20.27 -5.14 10.65
CA ALA A 457 19.81 -6.51 10.88
C ALA A 457 19.50 -6.84 12.35
N VAL A 458 20.26 -6.29 13.31
CA VAL A 458 20.02 -6.53 14.75
C VAL A 458 18.71 -5.90 15.21
N GLY A 459 18.46 -4.65 14.78
CA GLY A 459 17.20 -3.95 15.05
C GLY A 459 16.01 -4.65 14.40
N TYR A 460 16.18 -5.06 13.15
CA TYR A 460 15.16 -5.80 12.39
C TYR A 460 14.79 -7.12 13.06
N ARG A 461 15.76 -7.94 13.48
CA ARG A 461 15.50 -9.19 14.22
C ARG A 461 14.69 -8.96 15.50
N LYS A 462 15.00 -7.90 16.25
CA LYS A 462 14.25 -7.52 17.46
C LYS A 462 12.82 -7.10 17.12
N ALA A 463 12.64 -6.34 16.04
CA ALA A 463 11.33 -5.93 15.54
C ALA A 463 10.49 -7.13 15.10
N LEU A 464 11.07 -8.07 14.33
CA LEU A 464 10.42 -9.32 13.93
C LEU A 464 9.98 -10.14 15.15
N SER A 465 10.84 -10.33 16.15
CA SER A 465 10.47 -11.05 17.38
C SER A 465 9.33 -10.36 18.13
N GLY A 466 9.32 -9.03 18.17
CA GLY A 466 8.23 -8.25 18.76
C GLY A 466 6.92 -8.39 17.98
N GLY A 467 6.97 -8.26 16.65
CA GLY A 467 5.82 -8.42 15.76
C GLY A 467 5.24 -9.83 15.84
N GLY A 468 6.09 -10.87 15.78
CA GLY A 468 5.69 -12.27 15.95
C GLY A 468 4.94 -12.51 17.26
N ARG A 469 5.41 -11.95 18.38
CA ARG A 469 4.70 -12.07 19.66
C ARG A 469 3.31 -11.43 19.64
N VAL A 470 3.17 -10.23 19.07
CA VAL A 470 1.87 -9.55 18.96
C VAL A 470 0.91 -10.36 18.09
N THR A 471 1.44 -10.94 17.01
CA THR A 471 0.73 -11.81 16.09
C THR A 471 0.29 -13.13 16.74
N GLU A 472 1.13 -13.76 17.57
CA GLU A 472 0.76 -14.93 18.37
C GLU A 472 -0.32 -14.62 19.41
N GLU A 473 -0.22 -13.46 20.06
CA GLU A 473 -1.11 -13.02 21.15
C GLU A 473 -2.47 -12.53 20.67
N SER A 474 -2.48 -11.79 19.56
CA SER A 474 -3.66 -11.05 19.08
C SER A 474 -3.73 -11.00 17.55
N PRO A 475 -3.74 -12.16 16.85
CA PRO A 475 -3.67 -12.23 15.39
C PRO A 475 -4.78 -11.42 14.69
N HIS A 476 -5.96 -11.36 15.30
CA HIS A 476 -7.15 -10.65 14.81
C HIS A 476 -7.08 -9.13 14.96
N LEU A 477 -6.05 -8.59 15.64
CA LEU A 477 -5.82 -7.15 15.81
C LEU A 477 -4.59 -6.67 15.02
N VAL A 478 -3.94 -7.56 14.28
CA VAL A 478 -2.79 -7.26 13.42
C VAL A 478 -3.27 -7.10 11.98
N PRO A 479 -3.07 -5.93 11.34
CA PRO A 479 -3.38 -5.69 9.93
C PRO A 479 -2.72 -6.70 9.00
N VAL A 480 -3.37 -7.07 7.89
CA VAL A 480 -2.87 -8.13 6.98
C VAL A 480 -1.57 -7.73 6.29
N SER A 481 -1.39 -6.45 5.95
CA SER A 481 -0.11 -5.91 5.47
C SER A 481 1.03 -6.16 6.46
N CYS A 482 0.80 -5.90 7.75
CA CYS A 482 1.78 -6.18 8.80
C CYS A 482 2.14 -7.67 8.88
N TRP A 483 1.17 -8.58 8.66
CA TRP A 483 1.46 -10.00 8.51
C TRP A 483 2.41 -10.27 7.34
N ASN A 484 2.10 -9.75 6.15
CA ASN A 484 2.92 -9.95 4.95
C ASN A 484 4.36 -9.47 5.12
N ASP A 485 4.51 -8.32 5.78
CA ASP A 485 5.81 -7.70 5.96
C ASP A 485 6.69 -8.48 6.95
N LEU A 486 6.11 -9.23 7.90
CA LEU A 486 6.89 -10.15 8.77
C LEU A 486 7.53 -11.32 8.01
N LEU A 487 7.03 -11.66 6.81
CA LEU A 487 7.61 -12.72 5.96
C LEU A 487 8.61 -12.22 4.94
N SER A 488 8.54 -10.94 4.61
CA SER A 488 9.34 -10.34 3.55
C SER A 488 10.71 -9.96 4.12
N PRO A 489 11.83 -10.56 3.63
CA PRO A 489 13.15 -10.14 4.06
C PRO A 489 13.46 -8.74 3.52
N GLU A 490 14.27 -7.98 4.25
CA GLU A 490 14.81 -6.70 3.79
C GLU A 490 16.19 -6.92 3.17
N GLU A 491 16.61 -6.05 2.24
CA GLU A 491 17.90 -6.17 1.54
C GLU A 491 19.10 -6.21 2.50
N PHE A 492 19.03 -5.45 3.60
CA PHE A 492 20.09 -5.40 4.63
C PHE A 492 20.00 -6.57 5.64
N ALA A 493 18.95 -7.39 5.59
CA ALA A 493 18.73 -8.51 6.51
C ALA A 493 18.11 -9.75 5.79
N PRO A 494 18.72 -10.26 4.71
CA PRO A 494 18.10 -11.25 3.82
C PRO A 494 17.88 -12.62 4.48
N SER A 495 18.61 -12.92 5.57
CA SER A 495 18.49 -14.16 6.34
C SER A 495 17.43 -14.11 7.44
N GLU A 496 16.91 -12.92 7.79
CA GLU A 496 15.97 -12.74 8.89
C GLU A 496 14.54 -12.87 8.39
N ARG A 497 13.83 -13.91 8.86
CA ARG A 497 12.41 -14.14 8.54
C ARG A 497 11.74 -14.92 9.66
N ILE A 498 10.44 -14.67 9.88
CA ILE A 498 9.62 -15.53 10.74
C ILE A 498 9.24 -16.80 9.97
N SER A 499 9.03 -17.91 10.70
CA SER A 499 8.61 -19.17 10.12
C SER A 499 7.29 -19.01 9.33
N PRO A 500 7.19 -19.49 8.07
CA PRO A 500 5.97 -19.38 7.26
C PRO A 500 4.74 -20.09 7.85
N LEU A 501 4.92 -20.95 8.87
CA LEU A 501 3.87 -21.81 9.40
C LEU A 501 2.73 -21.02 10.07
N GLU A 502 3.02 -19.92 10.74
CA GLU A 502 2.01 -19.09 11.43
C GLU A 502 1.07 -18.39 10.44
N LEU A 503 1.64 -17.84 9.39
CA LEU A 503 0.90 -17.08 8.38
C LEU A 503 0.08 -17.99 7.46
N THR A 504 0.64 -19.14 7.07
CA THR A 504 -0.07 -20.15 6.26
C THR A 504 -1.28 -20.75 6.99
N VAL A 505 -1.34 -20.66 8.31
CA VAL A 505 -2.48 -21.14 9.11
C VAL A 505 -3.53 -20.05 9.28
N TRP A 506 -3.15 -18.82 9.64
CA TRP A 506 -4.11 -17.73 9.85
C TRP A 506 -4.83 -17.31 8.57
N LEU A 507 -4.07 -17.03 7.50
CA LEU A 507 -4.58 -16.57 6.20
C LEU A 507 -4.73 -17.72 5.20
N ARG A 508 -4.99 -18.95 5.68
CA ARG A 508 -5.03 -20.17 4.85
C ARG A 508 -6.03 -20.13 3.69
N HIS A 509 -7.05 -19.27 3.79
CA HIS A 509 -8.11 -19.11 2.79
C HIS A 509 -7.79 -17.99 1.78
N GLY A 510 -6.66 -17.28 1.93
CA GLY A 510 -6.32 -16.11 1.11
C GLY A 510 -7.20 -14.91 1.47
N VAL A 511 -7.81 -14.30 0.45
CA VAL A 511 -8.80 -13.22 0.63
C VAL A 511 -10.07 -13.79 1.31
N PRO A 512 -10.68 -13.08 2.27
CA PRO A 512 -11.94 -13.49 2.88
C PRO A 512 -13.00 -13.87 1.83
N TYR A 513 -13.64 -15.03 2.03
CA TYR A 513 -14.46 -15.67 1.00
C TYR A 513 -15.54 -14.75 0.42
N GLY A 514 -15.66 -14.73 -0.92
CA GLY A 514 -16.65 -13.93 -1.64
C GLY A 514 -16.41 -12.42 -1.59
N THR A 515 -15.21 -11.98 -1.24
CA THR A 515 -14.83 -10.57 -1.20
C THR A 515 -13.62 -10.28 -2.07
N ALA A 516 -13.35 -8.99 -2.33
CA ALA A 516 -12.05 -8.53 -2.82
C ALA A 516 -11.27 -7.74 -1.74
N PHE A 517 -11.59 -7.99 -0.46
CA PHE A 517 -11.02 -7.30 0.68
C PHE A 517 -9.49 -7.42 0.67
N GLU A 518 -8.81 -6.28 0.61
CA GLU A 518 -7.34 -6.19 0.51
C GLU A 518 -6.74 -7.07 -0.59
N GLY A 519 -7.48 -7.31 -1.68
CA GLY A 519 -7.17 -8.32 -2.68
C GLY A 519 -5.75 -8.24 -3.27
N GLY A 520 -5.10 -7.07 -3.25
CA GLY A 520 -3.72 -6.87 -3.71
C GLY A 520 -2.60 -7.37 -2.78
N LEU A 521 -2.86 -7.49 -1.47
CA LEU A 521 -1.83 -7.75 -0.44
C LEU A 521 -1.55 -9.24 -0.21
N PRO A 522 -2.55 -10.14 -0.06
CA PRO A 522 -2.33 -11.59 0.05
C PRO A 522 -1.59 -12.19 -1.16
N LEU A 523 -1.59 -11.50 -2.31
CA LEU A 523 -0.97 -11.94 -3.55
C LEU A 523 0.55 -11.69 -3.63
N ARG A 524 1.13 -10.88 -2.74
CA ARG A 524 2.59 -10.74 -2.63
C ARG A 524 3.26 -12.01 -2.07
N GLN A 525 2.47 -12.98 -1.60
CA GLN A 525 2.95 -14.21 -0.99
C GLN A 525 3.24 -15.32 -2.02
N ASN A 526 4.34 -15.19 -2.77
CA ASN A 526 4.94 -16.31 -3.51
C ASN A 526 5.70 -17.32 -2.61
N HIS A 527 5.64 -17.18 -1.28
CA HIS A 527 6.48 -17.94 -0.34
C HIS A 527 5.82 -19.19 0.29
N THR A 528 4.51 -19.41 0.10
CA THR A 528 3.79 -20.52 0.78
C THR A 528 3.82 -21.84 0.01
N GLY A 529 4.36 -21.87 -1.22
CA GLY A 529 4.41 -23.09 -2.06
C GLY A 529 3.06 -23.73 -2.36
N LYS A 530 1.97 -23.11 -1.90
CA LYS A 530 0.58 -23.41 -2.22
C LYS A 530 0.02 -22.15 -2.89
N PRO A 531 -0.58 -22.27 -4.08
CA PRO A 531 -1.04 -21.10 -4.81
C PRO A 531 -2.14 -20.43 -3.97
N GLY A 532 -1.85 -19.27 -3.40
CA GLY A 532 -2.87 -18.30 -3.03
C GLY A 532 -3.46 -17.71 -4.30
N GLY A 533 -4.11 -18.57 -5.10
CA GLY A 533 -4.84 -18.23 -6.30
C GLY A 533 -3.97 -17.75 -7.47
N GLY A 534 -3.54 -18.66 -8.35
CA GLY A 534 -2.96 -18.25 -9.64
C GLY A 534 -3.89 -17.33 -10.42
N LEU A 535 -3.47 -16.86 -11.60
CA LEU A 535 -4.17 -15.87 -12.43
C LEU A 535 -5.72 -15.90 -12.40
N ALA A 536 -6.35 -17.08 -12.41
CA ALA A 536 -7.81 -17.23 -12.30
C ALA A 536 -8.42 -16.57 -11.05
N THR A 537 -7.74 -16.59 -9.91
CA THR A 537 -8.19 -15.89 -8.69
C THR A 537 -8.07 -14.38 -8.86
N LEU A 538 -7.00 -13.87 -9.48
CA LEU A 538 -6.87 -12.45 -9.79
C LEU A 538 -8.01 -11.97 -10.70
N GLU A 539 -8.32 -12.75 -11.74
CA GLU A 539 -9.41 -12.45 -12.66
C GLU A 539 -10.78 -12.50 -11.95
N ALA A 540 -10.99 -13.44 -11.03
CA ALA A 540 -12.20 -13.49 -10.20
C ALA A 540 -12.30 -12.28 -9.26
N LEU A 541 -11.19 -11.84 -8.65
CA LEU A 541 -11.15 -10.64 -7.82
C LEU A 541 -11.43 -9.38 -8.64
N HIS A 542 -10.88 -9.27 -9.86
CA HIS A 542 -11.15 -8.14 -10.76
C HIS A 542 -12.61 -8.09 -11.21
N GLN A 543 -13.30 -9.23 -11.34
CA GLN A 543 -14.74 -9.25 -11.60
C GLN A 543 -15.58 -8.68 -10.44
N LEU A 544 -15.11 -8.82 -9.19
CA LEU A 544 -15.74 -8.23 -8.00
C LEU A 544 -15.39 -6.73 -7.87
N ALA A 545 -14.13 -6.39 -8.13
CA ALA A 545 -13.53 -5.07 -7.94
C ALA A 545 -12.83 -4.55 -9.22
N PRO A 546 -13.60 -4.19 -10.28
CA PRO A 546 -13.03 -3.82 -11.58
C PRO A 546 -12.39 -2.43 -11.62
N TYR A 547 -12.56 -1.61 -10.57
CA TYR A 547 -11.94 -0.28 -10.43
C TYR A 547 -10.71 -0.30 -9.51
N ASP A 548 -10.47 -1.40 -8.78
CA ASP A 548 -9.31 -1.55 -7.91
C ASP A 548 -8.00 -1.57 -8.72
N ARG A 549 -7.18 -0.54 -8.50
CA ARG A 549 -5.89 -0.36 -9.19
C ARG A 549 -4.86 -1.42 -8.83
N THR A 550 -4.91 -1.96 -7.61
CA THR A 550 -3.91 -2.93 -7.12
C THR A 550 -4.17 -4.30 -7.73
N ILE A 551 -5.43 -4.73 -7.78
CA ILE A 551 -5.83 -5.96 -8.46
C ILE A 551 -5.52 -5.87 -9.97
N SER A 552 -5.86 -4.74 -10.60
CA SER A 552 -5.56 -4.50 -12.01
C SER A 552 -4.04 -4.52 -12.27
N HIS A 553 -3.24 -3.92 -11.39
CA HIS A 553 -1.79 -3.95 -11.48
C HIS A 553 -1.22 -5.37 -11.32
N SER A 554 -1.75 -6.16 -10.38
CA SER A 554 -1.33 -7.56 -10.22
C SER A 554 -1.62 -8.39 -11.49
N ILE A 555 -2.76 -8.19 -12.15
CA ILE A 555 -3.03 -8.84 -13.46
C ILE A 555 -2.05 -8.33 -14.53
N PHE A 556 -1.74 -7.03 -14.55
CA PHE A 556 -0.76 -6.46 -15.47
C PHE A 556 0.62 -7.13 -15.36
N VAL A 557 1.07 -7.39 -14.13
CA VAL A 557 2.35 -8.06 -13.87
C VAL A 557 2.26 -9.56 -14.16
N GLU A 558 1.27 -10.27 -13.60
CA GLU A 558 1.19 -11.74 -13.62
C GLU A 558 0.72 -12.31 -14.96
N LYS A 559 -0.30 -11.70 -15.58
CA LYS A 559 -0.89 -12.19 -16.86
C LYS A 559 -0.06 -11.76 -18.06
N TYR A 560 0.36 -10.50 -18.05
CA TYR A 560 0.93 -9.87 -19.24
C TYR A 560 2.45 -9.66 -19.14
N HIS A 561 3.08 -10.01 -18.01
CA HIS A 561 4.53 -9.82 -17.78
C HIS A 561 4.97 -8.39 -18.13
N GLU A 562 4.14 -7.42 -17.74
CA GLU A 562 4.31 -5.99 -18.00
C GLU A 562 4.32 -5.59 -19.49
N LYS A 563 3.88 -6.47 -20.38
CA LYS A 563 3.87 -6.28 -21.84
C LYS A 563 2.50 -6.54 -22.50
N PRO A 564 1.40 -5.93 -22.01
CA PRO A 564 0.10 -6.06 -22.66
C PRO A 564 0.05 -5.29 -24.00
N THR A 565 -0.89 -5.67 -24.86
CA THR A 565 -1.30 -4.85 -26.02
C THR A 565 -2.20 -3.69 -25.58
N PHE A 566 -2.41 -2.72 -26.47
CA PHE A 566 -3.34 -1.62 -26.21
C PHE A 566 -4.75 -2.11 -25.90
N GLU A 567 -5.26 -3.08 -26.66
CA GLU A 567 -6.59 -3.67 -26.47
C GLU A 567 -6.69 -4.38 -25.10
N GLN A 568 -5.63 -5.06 -24.68
CA GLN A 568 -5.56 -5.70 -23.36
C GLN A 568 -5.55 -4.68 -22.21
N ILE A 569 -4.88 -3.52 -22.39
CA ILE A 569 -4.98 -2.42 -21.44
C ILE A 569 -6.40 -1.83 -21.40
N GLN A 570 -7.04 -1.67 -22.56
CA GLN A 570 -8.42 -1.17 -22.61
C GLN A 570 -9.41 -2.13 -21.93
N GLU A 571 -9.20 -3.43 -22.04
CA GLU A 571 -10.01 -4.44 -21.34
C GLU A 571 -9.78 -4.38 -19.83
N LEU A 572 -8.51 -4.34 -19.39
CA LEU A 572 -8.12 -4.38 -17.98
C LEU A 572 -8.49 -3.10 -17.23
N TYR A 573 -8.18 -1.93 -17.81
CA TYR A 573 -8.35 -0.61 -17.19
C TYR A 573 -9.54 0.17 -17.74
N GLY A 574 -10.35 -0.41 -18.64
CA GLY A 574 -11.48 0.25 -19.28
C GLY A 574 -12.41 1.03 -18.33
N PRO A 575 -12.76 0.51 -17.15
CA PRO A 575 -13.61 1.22 -16.19
C PRO A 575 -13.04 2.56 -15.68
N VAL A 576 -11.72 2.67 -15.55
CA VAL A 576 -11.02 3.83 -14.96
C VAL A 576 -10.32 4.72 -16.00
N LEU A 577 -10.05 4.18 -17.19
CA LEU A 577 -9.33 4.85 -18.28
C LEU A 577 -9.84 6.26 -18.62
N PRO A 578 -11.15 6.59 -18.54
CA PRO A 578 -11.65 7.93 -18.86
C PRO A 578 -11.28 9.05 -17.88
N TYR A 579 -10.70 8.75 -16.70
CA TYR A 579 -10.43 9.75 -15.67
C TYR A 579 -9.17 9.48 -14.83
N ALA A 580 -8.55 8.31 -14.96
CA ALA A 580 -7.36 7.97 -14.20
C ALA A 580 -6.08 8.17 -15.03
N SER A 581 -5.18 9.05 -14.56
CA SER A 581 -3.91 9.35 -15.24
C SER A 581 -3.05 8.09 -15.35
N TYR A 582 -2.94 7.30 -14.27
CA TYR A 582 -2.13 6.08 -14.26
C TYR A 582 -2.57 5.07 -15.33
N ALA A 583 -3.88 4.93 -15.57
CA ALA A 583 -4.41 4.02 -16.58
C ALA A 583 -4.11 4.54 -17.99
N MET A 584 -4.23 5.85 -18.21
CA MET A 584 -3.86 6.50 -19.48
C MET A 584 -2.37 6.34 -19.78
N ILE A 585 -1.49 6.51 -18.79
CA ILE A 585 -0.04 6.30 -18.94
C ILE A 585 0.25 4.84 -19.37
N ARG A 586 -0.37 3.86 -18.71
CA ARG A 586 -0.22 2.44 -19.10
C ARG A 586 -0.70 2.18 -20.52
N ALA A 587 -1.81 2.80 -20.94
CA ALA A 587 -2.30 2.68 -22.31
C ALA A 587 -1.35 3.33 -23.31
N ALA A 588 -0.82 4.52 -23.00
CA ALA A 588 0.12 5.22 -23.85
C ALA A 588 1.42 4.42 -24.06
N GLU A 589 1.99 3.83 -23.02
CA GLU A 589 3.23 3.05 -23.11
C GLU A 589 3.13 1.88 -24.12
N THR A 590 1.95 1.26 -24.29
CA THR A 590 1.74 0.19 -25.29
C THR A 590 1.75 0.66 -26.75
N VAL A 591 1.66 1.97 -26.99
CA VAL A 591 1.62 2.58 -28.34
C VAL A 591 2.72 3.63 -28.52
N LYS A 592 3.80 3.53 -27.74
CA LYS A 592 4.96 4.44 -27.76
C LYS A 592 5.64 4.52 -29.12
N ASP A 593 5.54 3.45 -29.91
CA ASP A 593 6.00 3.34 -31.30
C ASP A 593 5.08 4.02 -32.32
N GLN A 594 3.90 4.51 -31.90
CA GLN A 594 2.92 5.25 -32.71
C GLN A 594 2.85 6.72 -32.23
N PRO A 595 3.76 7.62 -32.70
CA PRO A 595 3.94 8.94 -32.09
C PRO A 595 2.67 9.78 -31.97
N VAL A 596 1.82 9.79 -33.00
CA VAL A 596 0.57 10.56 -33.00
C VAL A 596 -0.39 10.05 -31.91
N ARG A 597 -0.48 8.73 -31.75
CA ARG A 597 -1.38 8.09 -30.78
C ARG A 597 -0.83 8.23 -29.36
N PHE A 598 0.46 7.98 -29.18
CA PHE A 598 1.17 8.19 -27.90
C PHE A 598 0.98 9.62 -27.40
N LYS A 599 1.33 10.61 -28.24
CA LYS A 599 1.23 12.03 -27.87
C LYS A 599 -0.19 12.44 -27.52
N LYS A 600 -1.19 11.92 -28.24
CA LYS A 600 -2.61 12.19 -27.95
C LYS A 600 -2.99 11.70 -26.54
N ILE A 601 -2.75 10.42 -26.24
CA ILE A 601 -3.15 9.83 -24.95
C ILE A 601 -2.37 10.46 -23.79
N MET A 602 -1.07 10.67 -23.96
CA MET A 602 -0.26 11.33 -22.93
C MET A 602 -0.64 12.79 -22.72
N THR A 603 -1.12 13.50 -23.74
CA THR A 603 -1.64 14.87 -23.57
C THR A 603 -2.93 14.87 -22.76
N GLU A 604 -3.81 13.87 -22.96
CA GLU A 604 -5.01 13.67 -22.14
C GLU A 604 -4.63 13.37 -20.68
N ALA A 605 -3.65 12.50 -20.45
CA ALA A 605 -3.11 12.25 -19.11
C ALA A 605 -2.52 13.52 -18.47
N ALA A 606 -1.77 14.31 -19.25
CA ALA A 606 -1.12 15.53 -18.79
C ALA A 606 -2.05 16.69 -18.43
N GLN A 607 -3.29 16.66 -18.93
CA GLN A 607 -4.33 17.60 -18.48
C GLN A 607 -4.84 17.28 -17.08
N LEU A 608 -4.68 16.03 -16.61
CA LEU A 608 -5.08 15.60 -15.28
C LEU A 608 -3.92 15.71 -14.29
N ASP A 609 -2.74 15.23 -14.72
CA ASP A 609 -1.50 15.18 -13.96
C ASP A 609 -0.40 15.90 -14.74
N GLY A 610 -0.02 17.10 -14.27
CA GLY A 610 0.97 17.96 -14.93
C GLY A 610 2.33 17.29 -15.12
N PHE A 611 2.69 16.30 -14.30
CA PHE A 611 3.95 15.56 -14.45
C PHE A 611 4.02 14.82 -15.79
N CYS A 612 2.89 14.38 -16.36
CA CYS A 612 2.89 13.70 -17.65
C CYS A 612 3.38 14.58 -18.83
N TYR A 613 3.44 15.90 -18.67
CA TYR A 613 4.11 16.76 -19.65
C TYR A 613 5.63 16.51 -19.71
N SER A 614 6.26 16.11 -18.61
CA SER A 614 7.69 15.75 -18.58
C SER A 614 7.97 14.54 -19.47
N VAL A 615 7.11 13.52 -19.41
CA VAL A 615 7.18 12.30 -20.23
C VAL A 615 7.03 12.63 -21.72
N LEU A 616 6.15 13.56 -22.07
CA LEU A 616 6.02 14.08 -23.44
C LEU A 616 7.28 14.84 -23.88
N GLY A 617 7.85 15.64 -22.99
CA GLY A 617 9.11 16.35 -23.20
C GLY A 617 10.25 15.40 -23.51
N ASP A 618 10.45 14.39 -22.64
CA ASP A 618 11.47 13.35 -22.81
C ASP A 618 11.28 12.56 -24.10
N TYR A 619 10.04 12.19 -24.42
CA TYR A 619 9.70 11.51 -25.66
C TYR A 619 10.12 12.32 -26.90
N CYS A 620 9.84 13.63 -26.91
CA CYS A 620 10.23 14.52 -28.01
C CYS A 620 11.75 14.75 -28.05
N ALA A 621 12.38 14.95 -26.88
CA ALA A 621 13.83 15.16 -26.77
C ALA A 621 14.61 13.96 -27.31
N ALA A 622 14.21 12.73 -26.96
CA ALA A 622 14.82 11.49 -27.46
C ALA A 622 14.72 11.33 -28.99
N ARG A 623 13.78 12.04 -29.63
CA ARG A 623 13.54 12.04 -31.08
C ARG A 623 14.16 13.24 -31.79
N ASN A 624 14.92 14.06 -31.08
CA ASN A 624 15.49 15.34 -31.56
C ASN A 624 14.41 16.36 -31.97
N GLU A 625 13.21 16.27 -31.42
CA GLU A 625 12.11 17.22 -31.61
C GLU A 625 12.20 18.34 -30.55
N SER A 626 13.35 19.04 -30.49
CA SER A 626 13.74 19.87 -29.33
C SER A 626 12.80 21.06 -29.04
N ASP A 627 12.24 21.71 -30.06
CA ASP A 627 11.30 22.83 -29.84
C ASP A 627 9.98 22.34 -29.21
N GLU A 628 9.51 21.16 -29.60
CA GLU A 628 8.32 20.56 -29.01
C GLU A 628 8.59 20.06 -27.59
N ALA A 629 9.77 19.46 -27.35
CA ALA A 629 10.20 19.06 -26.02
C ALA A 629 10.24 20.26 -25.04
N ALA A 630 10.82 21.38 -25.46
CA ALA A 630 10.88 22.60 -24.65
C ALA A 630 9.48 23.15 -24.30
N GLU A 631 8.53 23.09 -25.23
CA GLU A 631 7.14 23.47 -24.96
C GLU A 631 6.45 22.55 -23.94
N TYR A 632 6.70 21.24 -24.00
CA TYR A 632 6.14 20.33 -22.99
C TYR A 632 6.76 20.54 -21.61
N TYR A 633 8.08 20.69 -21.49
CA TYR A 633 8.69 21.01 -20.19
C TYR A 633 8.22 22.36 -19.64
N ARG A 634 7.92 23.34 -20.50
CA ARG A 634 7.29 24.60 -20.07
C ARG A 634 5.87 24.38 -19.54
N LYS A 635 5.09 23.48 -20.14
CA LYS A 635 3.76 23.12 -19.64
C LYS A 635 3.84 22.36 -18.32
N GLU A 636 4.81 21.48 -18.16
CA GLU A 636 5.08 20.79 -16.89
C GLU A 636 5.29 21.81 -15.77
N GLU A 637 6.23 22.75 -15.92
CA GLU A 637 6.50 23.82 -14.94
C GLU A 637 5.26 24.65 -14.58
N GLN A 638 4.32 24.82 -15.51
CA GLN A 638 3.09 25.57 -15.30
C GLN A 638 1.99 24.79 -14.57
N ASN A 639 2.03 23.46 -14.60
CA ASN A 639 0.92 22.61 -14.16
C ASN A 639 1.32 21.57 -13.10
N CYS A 640 2.61 21.33 -12.88
CA CYS A 640 3.13 20.39 -11.91
C CYS A 640 3.63 21.12 -10.66
N PRO A 641 3.05 20.88 -9.47
CA PRO A 641 3.48 21.52 -8.22
C PRO A 641 4.80 20.96 -7.65
N ASP A 642 5.27 19.81 -8.14
CA ASP A 642 6.53 19.18 -7.72
C ASP A 642 7.73 19.92 -8.34
N THR A 643 8.37 20.79 -7.56
CA THR A 643 9.51 21.59 -8.02
C THR A 643 10.78 20.75 -8.14
N VAL A 644 10.89 19.68 -7.34
CA VAL A 644 11.96 18.69 -7.46
C VAL A 644 11.85 17.95 -8.79
N GLY A 645 10.65 17.47 -9.14
CA GLY A 645 10.34 16.88 -10.45
C GLY A 645 10.69 17.83 -11.59
N ASN A 646 10.21 19.07 -11.54
CA ASN A 646 10.51 20.10 -12.55
C ASN A 646 12.02 20.37 -12.71
N SER A 647 12.81 20.28 -11.62
CA SER A 647 14.25 20.51 -11.64
C SER A 647 15.03 19.45 -12.45
N TYR A 648 14.45 18.25 -12.63
CA TYR A 648 15.09 17.13 -13.33
C TYR A 648 15.41 17.46 -14.80
N HIS A 649 14.55 18.25 -15.45
CA HIS A 649 14.73 18.64 -16.84
C HIS A 649 15.45 20.00 -17.01
N ALA A 650 15.79 20.68 -15.92
CA ALA A 650 16.35 22.04 -15.95
C ALA A 650 17.67 22.11 -16.74
N CYS A 651 18.59 21.17 -16.52
CA CYS A 651 19.88 21.16 -17.23
C CYS A 651 19.70 21.02 -18.75
N TRP A 652 18.75 20.19 -19.22
CA TRP A 652 18.43 20.08 -20.64
C TRP A 652 17.86 21.39 -21.18
N ARG A 653 16.93 22.02 -20.45
CA ARG A 653 16.31 23.28 -20.85
C ARG A 653 17.30 24.44 -20.90
N VAL A 654 18.22 24.53 -19.93
CA VAL A 654 19.31 25.51 -19.91
C VAL A 654 20.15 25.37 -21.19
N LYS A 655 20.58 24.14 -21.53
CA LYS A 655 21.32 23.85 -22.76
C LYS A 655 20.55 24.28 -24.00
N TYR A 656 19.26 23.94 -24.05
CA TYR A 656 18.37 24.31 -25.15
C TYR A 656 18.29 25.84 -25.33
N TYR A 657 17.96 26.59 -24.29
CA TYR A 657 17.80 28.04 -24.39
C TYR A 657 19.11 28.77 -24.67
N LEU A 658 20.24 28.32 -24.11
CA LEU A 658 21.56 28.83 -24.47
C LEU A 658 21.87 28.60 -25.95
N SER A 659 21.55 27.42 -26.50
CA SER A 659 21.75 27.12 -27.94
C SER A 659 20.91 28.00 -28.86
N LYS A 660 19.76 28.50 -28.37
CA LYS A 660 18.88 29.45 -29.07
C LYS A 660 19.27 30.92 -28.82
N GLY A 661 20.31 31.18 -28.04
CA GLY A 661 20.75 32.53 -27.66
C GLY A 661 19.86 33.21 -26.63
N ASN A 662 18.96 32.49 -25.96
CA ASN A 662 18.08 33.03 -24.93
C ASN A 662 18.70 32.86 -23.53
N THR A 663 19.76 33.62 -23.25
CA THR A 663 20.51 33.54 -21.98
C THR A 663 19.65 33.90 -20.77
N ASN A 664 18.71 34.82 -20.89
CA ASN A 664 17.86 35.26 -19.77
C ASN A 664 16.94 34.13 -19.29
N GLU A 665 16.30 33.41 -20.20
CA GLU A 665 15.45 32.28 -19.82
C GLU A 665 16.27 31.10 -19.30
N ALA A 666 17.44 30.84 -19.90
CA ALA A 666 18.38 29.85 -19.37
C ALA A 666 18.82 30.20 -17.94
N GLN A 667 19.07 31.49 -17.65
CA GLN A 667 19.41 31.95 -16.31
C GLN A 667 18.26 31.73 -15.33
N ARG A 668 17.03 32.14 -15.69
CA ARG A 668 15.86 31.98 -14.83
C ARG A 668 15.67 30.51 -14.43
N ILE A 669 15.69 29.59 -15.41
CA ILE A 669 15.54 28.15 -15.16
C ILE A 669 16.67 27.62 -14.28
N ALA A 670 17.91 28.07 -14.51
CA ALA A 670 19.06 27.68 -13.72
C ALA A 670 18.96 28.18 -12.27
N ASP A 671 18.51 29.42 -12.07
CA ASP A 671 18.30 30.03 -10.76
C ASP A 671 17.21 29.28 -9.99
N ASP A 672 16.04 29.12 -10.60
CA ASP A 672 14.89 28.43 -10.00
C ASP A 672 15.24 26.99 -9.61
N ALA A 673 15.90 26.23 -10.51
CA ALA A 673 16.32 24.86 -10.22
C ALA A 673 17.43 24.79 -9.16
N GLY A 674 18.31 25.79 -9.09
CA GLY A 674 19.35 25.89 -8.07
C GLY A 674 18.77 26.07 -6.66
N GLU A 675 17.68 26.82 -6.52
CA GLU A 675 17.00 27.06 -5.24
C GLU A 675 16.29 25.81 -4.69
N VAL A 676 15.85 24.90 -5.56
CA VAL A 676 15.31 23.57 -5.17
C VAL A 676 16.38 22.72 -4.46
N TYR A 677 17.65 22.99 -4.75
CA TYR A 677 18.80 22.34 -4.11
C TYR A 677 18.85 20.80 -4.29
N SER A 678 18.18 20.30 -5.33
CA SER A 678 18.33 18.92 -5.83
C SER A 678 19.69 18.76 -6.54
N ALA A 679 20.27 17.55 -6.58
CA ALA A 679 21.54 17.33 -7.27
C ALA A 679 21.50 17.81 -8.74
N VAL A 680 20.40 17.52 -9.44
CA VAL A 680 20.15 17.91 -10.83
C VAL A 680 19.90 19.42 -10.99
N GLY A 681 19.24 20.06 -10.03
CA GLY A 681 19.02 21.50 -10.02
C GLY A 681 20.29 22.30 -9.74
N LEU A 682 21.08 21.87 -8.76
CA LEU A 682 22.42 22.40 -8.49
C LEU A 682 23.33 22.24 -9.73
N GLU A 683 23.27 21.09 -10.40
CA GLU A 683 24.02 20.86 -11.63
C GLU A 683 23.57 21.78 -12.77
N ALA A 684 22.26 22.00 -12.94
CA ALA A 684 21.74 22.93 -13.95
C ALA A 684 22.25 24.37 -13.72
N LYS A 685 22.24 24.82 -12.46
CA LYS A 685 22.78 26.12 -12.05
C LYS A 685 24.28 26.23 -12.30
N ALA A 686 25.04 25.22 -11.90
CA ALA A 686 26.48 25.17 -12.10
C ALA A 686 26.85 25.17 -13.59
N TYR A 687 26.12 24.38 -14.39
CA TYR A 687 26.30 24.31 -15.84
C TYR A 687 26.03 25.66 -16.53
N PHE A 688 24.95 26.36 -16.15
CA PHE A 688 24.69 27.70 -16.69
C PHE A 688 25.85 28.66 -16.41
N LEU A 689 26.36 28.68 -15.17
CA LEU A 689 27.49 29.52 -14.77
C LEU A 689 28.77 29.16 -15.53
N GLU A 690 29.05 27.87 -15.75
CA GLU A 690 30.16 27.41 -16.59
C GLU A 690 30.01 27.92 -18.03
N ALA A 691 28.81 27.78 -18.61
CA ALA A 691 28.54 28.11 -20.01
C ALA A 691 28.69 29.60 -20.31
N ILE A 692 28.41 30.48 -19.34
CA ILE A 692 28.60 31.93 -19.48
C ILE A 692 30.00 32.42 -19.04
N GLY A 693 30.90 31.50 -18.67
CA GLY A 693 32.28 31.82 -18.29
C GLY A 693 32.47 32.24 -16.82
N SER A 694 31.45 32.09 -15.98
CA SER A 694 31.50 32.40 -14.54
C SER A 694 32.09 31.23 -13.73
N TYR A 695 33.33 30.84 -14.04
CA TYR A 695 33.95 29.60 -13.56
C TYR A 695 34.12 29.50 -12.03
N THR A 696 34.38 30.60 -11.32
CA THR A 696 34.47 30.58 -9.85
C THR A 696 33.12 30.23 -9.22
N ASN A 697 32.04 30.86 -9.68
CA ASN A 697 30.70 30.54 -9.18
C ASN A 697 30.27 29.13 -9.63
N ALA A 698 30.61 28.70 -10.83
CA ALA A 698 30.34 27.32 -11.28
C ALA A 698 30.99 26.30 -10.34
N PHE A 699 32.26 26.53 -9.94
CA PHE A 699 32.94 25.70 -8.95
C PHE A 699 32.19 25.64 -7.61
N GLU A 700 31.74 26.78 -7.09
CA GLU A 700 30.97 26.84 -5.83
C GLU A 700 29.68 26.02 -5.93
N TRP A 701 28.93 26.14 -7.02
CA TRP A 701 27.68 25.39 -7.20
C TRP A 701 27.90 23.89 -7.43
N TYR A 702 28.93 23.50 -8.18
CA TYR A 702 29.32 22.08 -8.26
C TYR A 702 29.78 21.53 -6.90
N SER A 703 30.43 22.35 -6.06
CA SER A 703 30.86 21.95 -4.71
C SER A 703 29.67 21.67 -3.78
N LYS A 704 28.55 22.39 -3.93
CA LYS A 704 27.32 22.13 -3.17
C LYS A 704 26.77 20.71 -3.41
N ILE A 705 26.96 20.16 -4.62
CA ILE A 705 26.55 18.79 -4.94
C ILE A 705 27.36 17.79 -4.13
N GLU A 706 28.69 17.97 -4.09
CA GLU A 706 29.57 17.12 -3.29
C GLU A 706 29.23 17.23 -1.80
N GLU A 707 29.08 18.46 -1.29
CA GLU A 707 28.78 18.70 0.13
C GLU A 707 27.48 18.01 0.57
N ARG A 708 26.44 18.06 -0.26
CA ARG A 708 25.12 17.54 0.08
C ARG A 708 24.94 16.04 -0.22
N TYR A 709 25.51 15.56 -1.32
CA TYR A 709 25.24 14.22 -1.86
C TYR A 709 26.46 13.28 -1.81
N ASP A 710 27.58 13.73 -1.24
CA ASP A 710 28.86 13.00 -1.21
C ASP A 710 29.29 12.51 -2.61
N ASN A 711 28.93 13.27 -3.64
CA ASN A 711 29.20 12.95 -5.03
C ASN A 711 30.17 13.98 -5.66
N PRO A 712 31.49 13.72 -5.63
CA PRO A 712 32.49 14.63 -6.18
C PRO A 712 32.57 14.61 -7.72
N ALA A 713 31.90 13.68 -8.40
CA ALA A 713 32.11 13.45 -9.83
C ALA A 713 31.74 14.66 -10.72
N PRO A 714 30.61 15.37 -10.52
CA PRO A 714 30.28 16.56 -11.31
C PRO A 714 31.31 17.68 -11.17
N LEU A 715 31.77 17.94 -9.94
CA LEU A 715 32.80 18.94 -9.65
C LEU A 715 34.14 18.60 -10.29
N LEU A 716 34.55 17.33 -10.22
CA LEU A 716 35.80 16.87 -10.83
C LEU A 716 35.74 16.95 -12.35
N ASN A 717 34.61 16.57 -12.97
CA ASN A 717 34.41 16.73 -14.40
C ASN A 717 34.55 18.20 -14.82
N PHE A 718 33.88 19.12 -14.12
CA PHE A 718 34.00 20.56 -14.35
C PHE A 718 35.45 21.04 -14.28
N CYS A 719 36.17 20.72 -13.19
CA CYS A 719 37.56 21.17 -13.02
C CYS A 719 38.48 20.69 -14.15
N ASN A 720 38.31 19.44 -14.62
CA ASN A 720 39.12 18.89 -15.71
C ASN A 720 38.76 19.48 -17.07
N LEU A 721 37.47 19.67 -17.36
CA LEU A 721 37.00 20.35 -18.57
C LEU A 721 37.49 21.80 -18.61
N TYR A 722 37.44 22.50 -17.47
CA TYR A 722 37.96 23.87 -17.33
C TYR A 722 39.45 23.93 -17.70
N LYS A 723 40.27 23.07 -17.09
CA LYS A 723 41.72 22.97 -17.39
C LYS A 723 41.96 22.70 -18.86
N THR A 724 41.22 21.76 -19.44
CA THR A 724 41.37 21.37 -20.85
C THR A 724 41.00 22.52 -21.80
N ARG A 725 39.95 23.28 -21.49
CA ARG A 725 39.45 24.38 -22.34
C ARG A 725 40.26 25.66 -22.21
N THR A 726 40.75 25.98 -21.00
CA THR A 726 41.37 27.28 -20.70
C THR A 726 42.88 27.21 -20.53
N GLY A 727 43.43 26.03 -20.25
CA GLY A 727 44.83 25.85 -19.85
C GLY A 727 45.15 26.32 -18.42
N ASP A 728 44.15 26.79 -17.66
CA ASP A 728 44.31 27.29 -16.31
C ASP A 728 44.25 26.16 -15.26
N ASN A 729 45.21 26.19 -14.34
CA ASN A 729 45.47 25.14 -13.35
C ASN A 729 44.95 25.48 -11.95
N ARG A 730 44.15 26.55 -11.76
CA ARG A 730 43.70 27.00 -10.43
C ARG A 730 42.95 25.94 -9.61
N PHE A 731 42.32 24.97 -10.27
CA PHE A 731 41.60 23.86 -9.61
C PHE A 731 42.40 22.56 -9.51
N ASP A 732 43.69 22.54 -9.90
CA ASP A 732 44.51 21.32 -9.88
C ASP A 732 44.65 20.71 -8.48
N ASN A 733 44.73 21.55 -7.46
CA ASN A 733 44.79 21.10 -6.06
C ASN A 733 43.50 20.39 -5.65
N GLU A 734 42.35 20.88 -6.10
CA GLU A 734 41.03 20.31 -5.80
C GLU A 734 40.83 18.97 -6.51
N ILE A 735 41.30 18.85 -7.76
CA ILE A 735 41.34 17.58 -8.50
C ILE A 735 42.23 16.58 -7.77
N ARG A 736 43.45 16.98 -7.40
CA ARG A 736 44.41 16.10 -6.72
C ARG A 736 43.84 15.58 -5.39
N LYS A 737 43.35 16.47 -4.53
CA LYS A 737 42.79 16.16 -3.21
C LYS A 737 41.73 15.05 -3.28
N ARG A 738 40.76 15.16 -4.18
CA ARG A 738 39.67 14.18 -4.31
C ARG A 738 40.09 12.92 -5.06
N THR A 739 40.99 13.05 -6.05
CA THR A 739 41.57 11.89 -6.74
C THR A 739 42.35 11.01 -5.77
N GLU A 740 43.11 11.59 -4.84
CA GLU A 740 43.80 10.85 -3.78
C GLU A 740 42.83 10.12 -2.84
N SER A 741 41.66 10.70 -2.56
CA SER A 741 40.62 10.04 -1.78
C SER A 741 39.99 8.84 -2.49
N ILE A 742 39.73 8.95 -3.79
CA ILE A 742 39.07 7.89 -4.60
C ILE A 742 40.08 6.82 -5.04
N PHE A 743 41.32 7.22 -5.31
CA PHE A 743 42.45 6.37 -5.65
C PHE A 743 43.56 6.51 -4.58
N PRO A 744 43.40 5.91 -3.39
CA PRO A 744 44.38 6.02 -2.31
C PRO A 744 45.75 5.41 -2.67
N GLY A 745 45.77 4.43 -3.59
CA GLY A 745 46.99 3.86 -4.18
C GLY A 745 47.45 4.55 -5.47
N GLY A 746 46.83 5.68 -5.84
CA GLY A 746 47.00 6.33 -7.13
C GLY A 746 46.29 5.61 -8.29
N ARG A 747 46.20 6.30 -9.45
CA ARG A 747 45.66 5.74 -10.70
C ARG A 747 46.68 4.77 -11.30
N GLN A 748 46.51 3.47 -11.03
CA GLN A 748 47.40 2.41 -11.50
C GLN A 748 47.19 2.14 -12.99
N LYS A 749 48.25 2.29 -13.78
CA LYS A 749 48.21 1.97 -15.22
C LYS A 749 48.34 0.47 -15.42
N VAL A 750 47.43 -0.09 -16.22
CA VAL A 750 47.33 -1.53 -16.49
C VAL A 750 47.07 -1.80 -17.96
N THR A 751 47.44 -2.99 -18.40
CA THR A 751 47.21 -3.52 -19.75
C THR A 751 46.61 -4.91 -19.66
N LEU A 752 45.99 -5.39 -20.75
CA LEU A 752 45.23 -6.66 -20.77
C LEU A 752 46.06 -7.87 -20.29
N ASP A 753 47.33 -7.93 -20.66
CA ASP A 753 48.29 -9.00 -20.32
C ASP A 753 48.61 -9.11 -18.83
N GLN A 754 48.33 -8.05 -18.05
CA GLN A 754 48.55 -8.05 -16.60
C GLN A 754 47.43 -8.78 -15.84
N PHE A 755 46.34 -9.14 -16.52
CA PHE A 755 45.20 -9.82 -15.93
C PHE A 755 45.20 -11.32 -16.28
N THR A 756 45.58 -12.15 -15.31
CA THR A 756 45.70 -13.61 -15.50
C THR A 756 44.86 -14.43 -14.53
N ALA A 757 44.56 -13.90 -13.35
CA ALA A 757 43.70 -14.54 -12.35
C ALA A 757 42.26 -14.03 -12.44
N VAL A 758 41.29 -14.86 -12.02
CA VAL A 758 39.89 -14.46 -11.87
C VAL A 758 39.83 -13.19 -11.02
N PRO A 759 39.06 -12.15 -11.42
CA PRO A 759 39.01 -10.91 -10.65
C PRO A 759 38.37 -11.15 -9.29
N THR A 760 38.95 -10.57 -8.24
CA THR A 760 38.37 -10.56 -6.89
C THR A 760 37.51 -9.32 -6.64
N GLU A 761 37.61 -8.33 -7.51
CA GLU A 761 37.02 -7.00 -7.37
C GLU A 761 36.86 -6.34 -8.75
N GLY A 762 35.96 -5.36 -8.84
CA GLY A 762 35.67 -4.60 -10.06
C GLY A 762 34.27 -4.00 -10.02
N ILE A 763 33.68 -3.78 -11.19
CA ILE A 763 32.27 -3.36 -11.30
C ILE A 763 31.51 -4.26 -12.27
N VAL A 764 30.21 -4.42 -12.03
CA VAL A 764 29.27 -5.14 -12.91
C VAL A 764 28.08 -4.25 -13.23
N PHE A 765 27.47 -4.48 -14.40
CA PHE A 765 26.26 -3.77 -14.82
C PHE A 765 25.00 -4.45 -14.30
N GLU A 766 24.05 -3.67 -13.80
CA GLU A 766 22.85 -4.19 -13.15
C GLU A 766 21.74 -4.60 -14.14
N ALA A 767 21.79 -4.06 -15.36
CA ALA A 767 20.81 -4.36 -16.41
C ALA A 767 21.46 -4.38 -17.80
N GLN A 768 20.75 -4.95 -18.78
CA GLN A 768 21.22 -5.05 -20.16
C GLN A 768 20.62 -3.93 -21.03
N SER A 769 21.45 -3.05 -21.58
CA SER A 769 21.03 -2.06 -22.58
C SER A 769 21.34 -2.49 -24.02
N GLU A 770 20.73 -1.79 -24.98
CA GLU A 770 21.05 -1.97 -26.40
C GLU A 770 22.49 -1.54 -26.71
N LEU A 771 22.99 -0.47 -26.07
CA LEU A 771 24.38 -0.01 -26.19
C LEU A 771 25.37 -1.09 -25.74
N MET A 772 25.05 -1.81 -24.65
CA MET A 772 25.87 -2.94 -24.19
C MET A 772 25.84 -4.12 -25.16
N ARG A 773 24.66 -4.47 -25.69
CA ARG A 773 24.52 -5.55 -26.68
C ARG A 773 25.37 -5.29 -27.92
N GLN A 774 25.37 -4.06 -28.42
CA GLN A 774 26.12 -3.67 -29.61
C GLN A 774 27.64 -3.91 -29.48
N VAL A 775 28.17 -3.78 -28.26
CA VAL A 775 29.60 -4.01 -27.96
C VAL A 775 29.87 -5.37 -27.31
N GLY A 776 28.84 -6.21 -27.17
CA GLY A 776 28.94 -7.54 -26.60
C GLY A 776 29.18 -7.59 -25.08
N LEU A 777 28.85 -6.52 -24.35
CA LEU A 777 28.84 -6.48 -22.87
C LEU A 777 27.57 -7.14 -22.33
N GLY A 778 27.69 -7.87 -21.23
CA GLY A 778 26.62 -8.49 -20.47
C GLY A 778 26.57 -8.05 -19.01
N THR A 779 25.47 -8.35 -18.32
CA THR A 779 25.28 -8.01 -16.89
C THR A 779 26.18 -8.77 -15.93
N ASN A 780 26.69 -9.94 -16.33
CA ASN A 780 27.61 -10.76 -15.54
C ASN A 780 29.09 -10.47 -15.83
N ASP A 781 29.37 -9.49 -16.69
CA ASP A 781 30.73 -9.13 -17.06
C ASP A 781 31.35 -8.22 -15.99
N VAL A 782 32.55 -8.57 -15.52
CA VAL A 782 33.26 -7.75 -14.53
C VAL A 782 34.24 -6.82 -15.23
N VAL A 783 34.00 -5.51 -15.15
CA VAL A 783 34.93 -4.50 -15.65
C VAL A 783 36.00 -4.25 -14.60
N VAL A 784 37.26 -4.39 -15.01
CA VAL A 784 38.44 -4.34 -14.14
C VAL A 784 39.42 -3.23 -14.47
N ALA A 785 39.28 -2.62 -15.65
CA ALA A 785 40.02 -1.44 -16.03
C ALA A 785 39.23 -0.60 -17.03
N LEU A 786 39.46 0.72 -17.02
CA LEU A 786 38.92 1.67 -17.97
C LEU A 786 40.04 2.59 -18.45
N ASN A 787 40.19 2.73 -19.76
CA ASN A 787 41.20 3.58 -20.42
C ASN A 787 42.63 3.32 -19.91
N GLY A 788 42.95 2.05 -19.63
CA GLY A 788 44.25 1.63 -19.11
C GLY A 788 44.47 1.94 -17.64
N ILE A 789 43.44 2.33 -16.88
CA ILE A 789 43.48 2.53 -15.43
C ILE A 789 42.73 1.42 -14.72
N ARG A 790 43.34 0.82 -13.70
CA ARG A 790 42.74 -0.22 -12.85
C ARG A 790 41.52 0.32 -12.11
N ILE A 791 40.43 -0.45 -12.12
CA ILE A 791 39.17 -0.13 -11.44
C ILE A 791 38.88 -1.20 -10.39
N HIS A 792 38.75 -0.76 -9.14
CA HIS A 792 38.43 -1.62 -7.99
C HIS A 792 36.96 -1.51 -7.57
N ASN A 793 36.33 -0.36 -7.82
CA ASN A 793 34.97 -0.04 -7.36
C ASN A 793 34.28 1.01 -8.23
N THR A 794 33.00 1.25 -7.94
CA THR A 794 32.12 2.16 -8.68
C THR A 794 32.59 3.62 -8.64
N PRO A 795 33.03 4.19 -7.50
CA PRO A 795 33.61 5.54 -7.47
C PRO A 795 34.79 5.73 -8.43
N GLN A 796 35.71 4.76 -8.50
CA GLN A 796 36.86 4.82 -9.42
C GLN A 796 36.44 4.74 -10.88
N TYR A 797 35.48 3.87 -11.22
CA TYR A 797 34.92 3.79 -12.57
C TYR A 797 34.30 5.12 -12.99
N ASN A 798 33.46 5.69 -12.12
CA ASN A 798 32.76 6.93 -12.38
C ASN A 798 33.72 8.10 -12.57
N LEU A 799 34.77 8.19 -11.74
CA LEU A 799 35.81 9.21 -11.89
C LEU A 799 36.57 9.01 -13.21
N GLU A 800 37.09 7.82 -13.49
CA GLU A 800 37.90 7.58 -14.70
C GLU A 800 37.10 7.85 -15.98
N ARG A 801 35.83 7.44 -15.98
CA ARG A 801 34.88 7.76 -17.05
C ARG A 801 34.75 9.27 -17.24
N ALA A 802 34.54 10.03 -16.16
CA ALA A 802 34.37 11.48 -16.22
C ALA A 802 35.65 12.22 -16.66
N LEU A 803 36.83 11.66 -16.39
CA LEU A 803 38.12 12.23 -16.82
C LEU A 803 38.44 11.95 -18.30
N SER A 804 37.68 11.07 -18.97
CA SER A 804 37.94 10.69 -20.36
C SER A 804 37.60 11.83 -21.31
N SER A 805 38.60 12.32 -22.05
CA SER A 805 38.41 13.34 -23.10
C SER A 805 38.09 12.76 -24.48
N THR A 806 38.23 11.44 -24.65
CA THR A 806 37.97 10.74 -25.91
C THR A 806 36.60 10.07 -25.89
N PRO A 807 35.78 10.16 -26.97
CA PRO A 807 34.49 9.47 -27.05
C PRO A 807 34.58 7.94 -26.91
N GLU A 808 35.67 7.34 -27.41
CA GLU A 808 35.95 5.91 -27.26
C GLU A 808 36.45 5.62 -25.83
N MET A 809 35.85 4.61 -25.22
CA MET A 809 36.25 3.99 -23.96
C MET A 809 36.89 2.63 -24.26
N VAL A 810 37.98 2.33 -23.56
CA VAL A 810 38.66 1.03 -23.63
C VAL A 810 38.48 0.32 -22.30
N LEU A 811 37.62 -0.71 -22.26
CA LEU A 811 37.34 -1.50 -21.07
C LEU A 811 38.14 -2.80 -21.09
N ILE A 812 38.76 -3.17 -19.97
CA ILE A 812 39.22 -4.55 -19.76
C ILE A 812 38.19 -5.27 -18.93
N VAL A 813 37.69 -6.39 -19.46
CA VAL A 813 36.49 -7.06 -18.95
C VAL A 813 36.76 -8.55 -18.80
N TRP A 814 36.41 -9.09 -17.64
CA TRP A 814 36.32 -10.53 -17.41
C TRP A 814 34.97 -11.03 -17.89
N GLN A 815 34.98 -11.80 -18.98
CA GLN A 815 33.79 -12.37 -19.59
C GLN A 815 34.05 -13.86 -19.90
N LYS A 816 33.15 -14.75 -19.47
CA LYS A 816 33.19 -16.19 -19.80
C LYS A 816 34.57 -16.84 -19.53
N GLY A 817 35.16 -16.53 -18.37
CA GLY A 817 36.39 -17.18 -17.90
C GLY A 817 37.70 -16.66 -18.48
N HIS A 818 37.70 -15.53 -19.20
CA HIS A 818 38.91 -14.88 -19.70
C HIS A 818 38.76 -13.35 -19.73
N TYR A 819 39.89 -12.64 -19.73
CA TYR A 819 39.90 -11.20 -19.96
C TYR A 819 39.92 -10.86 -21.44
N ARG A 820 39.22 -9.79 -21.80
CA ARG A 820 39.31 -9.18 -23.13
C ARG A 820 39.15 -7.68 -23.06
N GLU A 821 39.63 -7.01 -24.09
CA GLU A 821 39.42 -5.58 -24.29
C GLU A 821 38.12 -5.35 -25.08
N ILE A 822 37.30 -4.42 -24.63
CA ILE A 822 36.08 -3.97 -25.32
C ILE A 822 36.22 -2.48 -25.57
N LYS A 823 36.08 -2.09 -26.83
CA LYS A 823 36.03 -0.69 -27.23
C LYS A 823 34.59 -0.28 -27.44
N ALA A 824 34.19 0.82 -26.81
CA ALA A 824 32.82 1.30 -26.85
C ALA A 824 32.79 2.81 -27.01
N THR A 825 31.82 3.34 -27.75
CA THR A 825 31.59 4.79 -27.89
C THR A 825 30.17 5.15 -27.44
N PRO A 826 29.79 4.85 -26.18
CA PRO A 826 28.45 5.17 -25.73
C PRO A 826 28.30 6.70 -25.55
N PRO A 827 27.10 7.27 -25.82
CA PRO A 827 26.84 8.69 -25.58
C PRO A 827 27.20 9.10 -24.15
N ASN A 828 27.95 10.20 -24.00
CA ASN A 828 28.45 10.70 -22.71
C ASN A 828 29.21 9.65 -21.87
N HIS A 829 29.82 8.65 -22.52
CA HIS A 829 30.48 7.52 -21.86
C HIS A 829 29.53 6.64 -21.02
N MET A 830 28.22 6.66 -21.28
CA MET A 830 27.21 5.98 -20.45
C MET A 830 26.46 4.88 -21.21
N PHE A 831 26.41 3.69 -20.62
CA PHE A 831 25.66 2.56 -21.16
C PHE A 831 24.16 2.58 -20.85
N GLY A 832 23.69 3.56 -20.06
CA GLY A 832 22.26 3.75 -19.75
C GLY A 832 21.69 2.74 -18.74
N VAL A 833 22.54 2.16 -17.88
CA VAL A 833 22.15 1.21 -16.83
C VAL A 833 22.95 1.46 -15.55
N GLY A 834 22.41 1.01 -14.41
CA GLY A 834 23.08 1.04 -13.12
C GLY A 834 24.30 0.10 -13.05
N MET A 835 25.14 0.31 -12.05
CA MET A 835 26.37 -0.44 -11.80
C MET A 835 26.55 -0.64 -10.30
N ARG A 836 27.11 -1.79 -9.92
CA ARG A 836 27.47 -2.09 -8.53
C ARG A 836 28.90 -2.61 -8.42
N ASN A 837 29.45 -2.52 -7.21
CA ASN A 837 30.72 -3.13 -6.89
C ASN A 837 30.61 -4.66 -7.03
N TYR A 838 31.62 -5.24 -7.65
CA TYR A 838 31.83 -6.67 -7.66
C TYR A 838 32.85 -7.02 -6.59
N HIS A 839 32.53 -8.01 -5.76
CA HIS A 839 33.46 -8.69 -4.86
C HIS A 839 33.26 -10.19 -5.08
N ALA A 840 34.35 -10.93 -5.25
CA ALA A 840 34.28 -12.39 -5.32
C ALA A 840 33.85 -12.93 -3.94
N GLU A 841 32.81 -13.77 -3.93
CA GLU A 841 32.40 -14.54 -2.74
C GLU A 841 33.39 -15.66 -2.41
#